data_AF-A0A093YX00-F1
#
_entry.id   AF-A0A093YX00-F1
#
_cell.length_a   1.000
_cell.length_b   1.000
_cell.length_c   1.000
_cell.angle_alpha   90.00
_cell.angle_beta   90.00
_cell.angle_gamma   90.00
#
_symmetry.space_group_name_H-M   'P 1'
#
loop_
_entity.id
_entity.type
_entity.pdbx_description
1 polymer ?
#
loop_
_entity_poly.entity_id
_entity_poly.type
_entity_poly.pdbx_seq_one_letter_code
_entity_poly.pdbx_strand_id
1 'polypeptide(L)'
;MSVDLDYTPKFSLGMRPETKHLYRPDDRSTWDEWNPENIRTDVEAGSFAQECALIVRREPHPSNNNQAALHSITVQSPLIKKVLEGTFEGFEGLNTQLKQLTFKGPFHPFYYRWHRFEKLREDEQDQDTKDHLDLLYAILTKEILPHIEVMEDLIKNKVMSFDYLWTIFSPGMEVYTKIDGHDRIVLLKDSRYRANMSGEYFSLEFRYIDCDGSGFGYVETSMEINSFDGVKKLGDLGALPSHLHPNVEDLVVRLHARGDCLEKLNGFHHMSYSGFYTARSSRQIRKRHVESGRIVIDPHTYNIYGMPGPNLEPIQSRGLTKSAYDKKFGGIHNVIYRATSDAFQVYENILEKYEKNRKGQPLAPAKTLSSKERLLCTPIIRGYCLTFKSWAEFDVENVGPIRWSENAFARLVLPHGYKDIIRAFVQEQLSRDDDFDDIISGKGLGFIMLLSGDPGVGKTLTAESVAEEMHQPLYSMSAGELGETAAEVEDSLELVLELTSKWNAILLLDECDMFLEARTTADIKRNRLISVFLKKLEYYRGVMFLTSNRINDFDPAFESRIHLTVHYPALDTASRLHIWKTFVGMGNPHSRITDKDLAILAKNEINGRQIKNIIKTGRLLSKQQKVPLSMEHVEMVLKVKRGDFR
;
A
#
# COMPACT_ATOMS: atom_id res chain seq x y z
N MET A 1 10.29 65.55 -3.25
CA MET A 1 10.86 66.36 -2.15
C MET A 1 12.22 65.77 -1.80
N SER A 2 13.24 66.61 -1.58
CA SER A 2 14.59 66.18 -1.19
C SER A 2 14.56 65.45 0.14
N VAL A 3 15.24 64.31 0.25
CA VAL A 3 15.43 63.59 1.52
C VAL A 3 16.34 64.45 2.40
N ASP A 4 15.88 64.79 3.60
CA ASP A 4 16.69 65.51 4.60
C ASP A 4 17.90 64.67 5.00
N LEU A 5 19.10 65.18 4.70
CA LEU A 5 20.38 64.54 5.02
C LEU A 5 20.69 64.50 6.53
N ASP A 6 19.97 65.28 7.35
CA ASP A 6 20.14 65.38 8.80
C ASP A 6 19.03 64.68 9.60
N TYR A 7 18.28 63.76 8.97
CA TYR A 7 17.25 63.00 9.68
C TYR A 7 17.89 62.01 10.67
N THR A 8 17.83 62.35 11.97
CA THR A 8 18.14 61.43 13.07
C THR A 8 16.85 60.68 13.44
N PRO A 9 16.79 59.36 13.26
CA PRO A 9 15.58 58.59 13.52
C PRO A 9 15.23 58.65 15.01
N LYS A 10 14.04 59.20 15.31
CA LYS A 10 13.50 59.24 16.69
C LYS A 10 13.06 57.86 17.18
N PHE A 11 12.81 56.94 16.25
CA PHE A 11 12.34 55.59 16.52
C PHE A 11 13.31 54.57 15.94
N SER A 12 13.40 53.41 16.59
CA SER A 12 14.09 52.26 16.01
C SER A 12 13.24 51.62 14.90
N LEU A 13 13.89 50.88 14.01
CA LEU A 13 13.29 50.25 12.83
C LEU A 13 12.03 49.44 13.20
N GLY A 14 10.89 49.74 12.57
CA GLY A 14 9.61 49.06 12.77
C GLY A 14 8.86 49.38 14.08
N MET A 15 9.28 50.36 14.87
CA MET A 15 8.67 50.68 16.16
C MET A 15 7.62 51.79 16.11
N ARG A 16 7.38 52.39 14.94
CA ARG A 16 6.31 53.38 14.80
C ARG A 16 5.00 52.68 14.44
N PRO A 17 3.89 52.88 15.19
CA PRO A 17 2.57 52.28 14.92
C PRO A 17 1.88 52.97 13.72
N GLU A 18 2.55 53.02 12.58
CA GLU A 18 2.04 53.61 11.35
C GLU A 18 2.25 52.65 10.18
N THR A 19 1.40 52.77 9.16
CA THR A 19 1.46 51.98 7.93
C THR A 19 1.92 52.85 6.79
N LYS A 20 2.95 52.41 6.04
CA LYS A 20 3.33 53.06 4.79
C LYS A 20 2.67 52.33 3.62
N HIS A 21 1.92 53.08 2.80
CA HIS A 21 1.27 52.56 1.60
C HIS A 21 2.09 52.89 0.35
N LEU A 22 2.41 51.86 -0.43
CA LEU A 22 3.13 51.97 -1.69
C LEU A 22 2.29 51.44 -2.86
N TYR A 23 2.50 51.99 -4.05
CA TYR A 23 1.81 51.65 -5.29
C TYR A 23 2.80 51.48 -6.45
N ARG A 24 2.50 50.59 -7.39
CA ARG A 24 3.14 50.55 -8.71
C ARG A 24 2.13 50.24 -9.82
N PRO A 25 2.27 50.81 -11.02
CA PRO A 25 1.34 50.57 -12.13
C PRO A 25 1.57 49.25 -12.88
N ASP A 26 2.80 48.72 -12.91
CA ASP A 26 3.14 47.44 -13.53
C ASP A 26 4.35 46.77 -12.84
N ASP A 27 4.60 45.49 -13.17
CA ASP A 27 5.66 44.68 -12.59
C ASP A 27 7.09 45.18 -12.86
N ARG A 28 7.28 46.04 -13.87
CA ARG A 28 8.58 46.58 -14.26
C ARG A 28 8.86 47.94 -13.63
N SER A 29 7.86 48.54 -12.98
CA SER A 29 7.93 49.86 -12.36
C SER A 29 8.41 49.80 -10.91
N THR A 30 9.07 50.87 -10.47
CA THR A 30 9.48 51.08 -9.07
C THR A 30 8.27 51.32 -8.16
N TRP A 31 8.42 51.06 -6.86
CA TRP A 31 7.38 51.32 -5.87
C TRP A 31 7.37 52.80 -5.46
N ASP A 32 6.24 53.47 -5.68
CA ASP A 32 6.02 54.87 -5.31
C ASP A 32 5.08 54.98 -4.09
N GLU A 33 5.10 56.11 -3.39
CA GLU A 33 4.12 56.38 -2.33
C GLU A 33 2.70 56.47 -2.88
N TRP A 34 1.74 55.82 -2.21
CA TRP A 34 0.34 55.91 -2.59
C TRP A 34 -0.18 57.35 -2.39
N ASN A 35 -0.30 58.12 -3.47
CA ASN A 35 -0.84 59.48 -3.49
C ASN A 35 -1.79 59.66 -4.70
N PRO A 36 -3.06 60.06 -4.49
CA PRO A 36 -4.01 60.29 -5.58
C PRO A 36 -3.59 61.35 -6.62
N GLU A 37 -2.63 62.25 -6.32
CA GLU A 37 -2.35 63.42 -7.17
C GLU A 37 -0.90 63.62 -7.66
N ASN A 38 0.09 62.74 -7.42
CA ASN A 38 1.43 62.90 -8.03
C ASN A 38 2.30 61.64 -7.97
N ILE A 39 3.12 61.41 -9.01
CA ILE A 39 4.09 60.31 -9.12
C ILE A 39 5.54 60.85 -9.19
N ARG A 40 6.45 60.15 -8.49
CA ARG A 40 7.85 59.77 -8.79
C ARG A 40 8.85 60.09 -7.68
N THR A 41 9.22 59.05 -6.91
CA THR A 41 10.58 58.76 -6.39
C THR A 41 10.58 57.41 -5.66
N ASP A 42 11.66 56.63 -5.80
CA ASP A 42 11.89 55.37 -5.05
C ASP A 42 11.92 55.61 -3.52
N VAL A 43 10.83 55.28 -2.82
CA VAL A 43 10.63 55.59 -1.38
C VAL A 43 11.14 54.47 -0.45
N GLU A 44 11.46 53.28 -0.96
CA GLU A 44 11.89 52.14 -0.13
C GLU A 44 13.21 52.40 0.62
N ALA A 45 14.03 53.35 0.18
CA ALA A 45 15.28 53.76 0.84
C ALA A 45 15.12 54.91 1.86
N GLY A 46 13.93 55.48 2.01
CA GLY A 46 13.68 56.59 2.94
C GLY A 46 13.67 56.16 4.41
N SER A 47 14.25 56.97 5.29
CA SER A 47 14.29 56.74 6.74
C SER A 47 12.91 56.46 7.36
N PHE A 48 11.87 57.15 6.87
CA PHE A 48 10.49 57.03 7.35
C PHE A 48 9.86 55.65 7.08
N ALA A 49 10.09 55.08 5.89
CA ALA A 49 9.51 53.78 5.53
C ALA A 49 10.12 52.62 6.33
N GLN A 50 11.34 52.79 6.85
CA GLN A 50 11.99 51.81 7.72
C GLN A 50 11.49 51.89 9.17
N GLU A 51 10.96 53.04 9.60
CA GLU A 51 10.43 53.22 10.96
C GLU A 51 9.02 52.65 11.15
N CYS A 52 8.24 52.54 10.07
CA CYS A 52 6.86 52.07 10.09
C CYS A 52 6.76 50.60 10.52
N ALA A 53 5.73 50.24 11.30
CA ALA A 53 5.51 48.86 11.71
C ALA A 53 5.22 47.92 10.51
N LEU A 54 4.54 48.45 9.49
CA LEU A 54 4.06 47.72 8.32
C LEU A 54 4.33 48.50 7.02
N ILE A 55 4.77 47.78 5.99
CA ILE A 55 4.79 48.26 4.60
C ILE A 55 3.72 47.51 3.81
N VAL A 56 2.78 48.24 3.23
CA VAL A 56 1.62 47.72 2.50
C VAL A 56 1.76 48.11 1.04
N ARG A 57 1.87 47.11 0.16
CA ARG A 57 2.06 47.29 -1.28
C ARG A 57 0.78 46.98 -2.04
N ARG A 58 0.36 47.90 -2.91
CA ARG A 58 -0.86 47.78 -3.74
C ARG A 58 -0.53 47.85 -5.23
N GLU A 59 -1.34 47.16 -6.04
CA GLU A 59 -1.24 47.10 -7.50
C GLU A 59 -2.63 47.28 -8.13
N PRO A 60 -2.74 47.65 -9.43
CA PRO A 60 -4.03 47.66 -10.12
C PRO A 60 -4.76 46.32 -9.98
N HIS A 61 -6.05 46.36 -9.72
CA HIS A 61 -6.86 45.16 -9.60
C HIS A 61 -6.90 44.42 -10.96
N PRO A 62 -6.62 43.10 -11.02
CA PRO A 62 -6.53 42.36 -12.29
C PRO A 62 -7.77 42.51 -13.18
N SER A 63 -8.95 42.61 -12.56
CA SER A 63 -10.24 42.77 -13.24
C SER A 63 -10.72 44.22 -13.41
N ASN A 64 -10.10 45.19 -12.71
CA ASN A 64 -10.54 46.59 -12.73
C ASN A 64 -9.37 47.54 -12.47
N ASN A 65 -8.73 48.02 -13.55
CA ASN A 65 -7.57 48.90 -13.47
C ASN A 65 -7.80 50.22 -12.69
N ASN A 66 -9.06 50.59 -12.39
CA ASN A 66 -9.39 51.78 -11.61
C ASN A 66 -9.41 51.55 -10.09
N GLN A 67 -9.24 50.31 -9.63
CA GLN A 67 -9.14 49.98 -8.20
C GLN A 67 -7.78 49.36 -7.92
N ALA A 68 -7.22 49.62 -6.74
CA ALA A 68 -5.96 48.98 -6.35
C ALA A 68 -6.18 47.84 -5.36
N ALA A 69 -5.76 46.66 -5.77
CA ALA A 69 -5.74 45.45 -4.96
C ALA A 69 -4.51 45.44 -4.05
N LEU A 70 -4.65 44.80 -2.89
CA LEU A 70 -3.53 44.58 -1.99
C LEU A 70 -2.64 43.45 -2.54
N HIS A 71 -1.38 43.77 -2.86
CA HIS A 71 -0.42 42.79 -3.40
C HIS A 71 0.37 42.09 -2.29
N SER A 72 0.96 42.85 -1.36
CA SER A 72 1.75 42.27 -0.27
C SER A 72 1.86 43.15 0.98
N ILE A 73 2.14 42.52 2.12
CA ILE A 73 2.39 43.18 3.40
C ILE A 73 3.74 42.71 3.92
N THR A 74 4.67 43.65 4.17
CA THR A 74 5.93 43.36 4.89
C THR A 74 5.79 43.82 6.34
N VAL A 75 6.00 42.89 7.27
CA VAL A 75 6.01 43.15 8.71
C VAL A 75 7.42 43.51 9.15
N GLN A 76 7.61 44.75 9.61
CA GLN A 76 8.88 45.25 10.12
C GLN A 76 8.92 45.24 11.65
N SER A 77 7.77 45.45 12.30
CA SER A 77 7.71 45.53 13.76
C SER A 77 8.11 44.22 14.46
N PRO A 78 9.08 44.26 15.39
CA PRO A 78 9.48 43.08 16.16
C PRO A 78 8.37 42.60 17.11
N LEU A 79 7.53 43.52 17.61
CA LEU A 79 6.38 43.20 18.47
C LEU A 79 5.38 42.31 17.73
N ILE A 80 5.04 42.68 16.49
CA ILE A 80 4.15 41.88 15.63
C ILE A 80 4.80 40.52 15.32
N LYS A 81 6.08 40.49 14.94
CA LYS A 81 6.79 39.23 14.61
C LYS A 81 6.76 38.22 15.75
N LYS A 82 6.89 38.68 17.00
CA LYS A 82 6.82 37.83 18.20
C LYS A 82 5.44 37.16 18.35
N VAL A 83 4.37 37.89 18.06
CA VAL A 83 3.00 37.33 18.11
C VAL A 83 2.73 36.42 16.91
N LEU A 84 3.27 36.76 15.74
CA LEU A 84 3.17 35.92 14.55
C LEU A 84 3.92 34.59 14.69
N GLU A 85 4.99 34.54 15.48
CA GLU A 85 5.68 33.29 15.82
C GLU A 85 4.73 32.29 16.50
N GLY A 86 3.94 32.75 17.48
CA GLY A 86 2.89 31.92 18.09
C GLY A 86 1.70 31.65 17.16
N THR A 87 1.38 32.57 16.26
CA THR A 87 0.27 32.40 15.29
C THR A 87 0.57 31.29 14.28
N PHE A 88 1.80 31.28 13.75
CA PHE A 88 2.25 30.37 12.69
C PHE A 88 3.11 29.21 13.19
N GLU A 89 3.15 28.97 14.50
CA GLU A 89 3.87 27.82 15.06
C GLU A 89 3.37 26.50 14.44
N GLY A 90 4.32 25.70 13.94
CA GLY A 90 4.05 24.45 13.23
C GLY A 90 3.48 24.61 11.82
N PHE A 91 3.49 25.82 11.25
CA PHE A 91 3.20 26.04 9.83
C PHE A 91 4.48 25.84 9.00
N GLU A 92 4.51 24.81 8.15
CA GLU A 92 5.68 24.51 7.33
C GLU A 92 5.93 25.63 6.29
N GLY A 93 7.22 25.90 6.00
CA GLY A 93 7.61 26.88 4.99
C GLY A 93 7.57 28.36 5.40
N LEU A 94 7.24 28.68 6.67
CA LEU A 94 7.24 30.05 7.17
C LEU A 94 8.23 30.23 8.33
N ASN A 95 9.13 31.22 8.20
CA ASN A 95 10.07 31.59 9.25
C ASN A 95 9.83 33.06 9.67
N THR A 96 9.24 33.26 10.84
CA THR A 96 8.91 34.58 11.39
C THR A 96 10.12 35.39 11.84
N GLN A 97 11.28 34.75 12.00
CA GLN A 97 12.54 35.38 12.41
C GLN A 97 13.26 36.09 11.25
N LEU A 98 12.74 36.00 10.02
CA LEU A 98 13.31 36.69 8.87
C LEU A 98 13.29 38.21 9.07
N LYS A 99 14.37 38.87 8.63
CA LYS A 99 14.52 40.34 8.69
C LYS A 99 13.39 41.05 7.94
N GLN A 100 13.00 40.53 6.78
CA GLN A 100 11.83 40.96 6.02
C GLN A 100 10.81 39.82 5.96
N LEU A 101 9.76 39.90 6.78
CA LEU A 101 8.67 38.93 6.76
C LEU A 101 7.56 39.48 5.84
N THR A 102 7.48 38.98 4.62
CA THR A 102 6.54 39.46 3.60
C THR A 102 5.48 38.42 3.27
N PHE A 103 4.22 38.80 3.36
CA PHE A 103 3.07 37.98 2.97
C PHE A 103 2.47 38.54 1.68
N LYS A 104 2.06 37.66 0.77
CA LYS A 104 1.43 38.04 -0.50
C LYS A 104 -0.07 37.69 -0.49
N GLY A 105 -0.86 38.46 -1.25
CA GLY A 105 -2.27 38.14 -1.51
C GLY A 105 -2.42 36.75 -2.14
N PRO A 106 -3.48 35.99 -1.81
CA PRO A 106 -4.62 36.34 -0.96
C PRO A 106 -4.40 36.02 0.53
N PHE A 107 -3.16 36.01 1.02
CA PHE A 107 -2.83 35.84 2.44
C PHE A 107 -3.28 34.50 3.06
N HIS A 108 -3.16 33.40 2.29
CA HIS A 108 -3.53 32.04 2.72
C HIS A 108 -3.09 31.66 4.15
N PRO A 109 -1.85 31.93 4.60
CA PRO A 109 -1.44 31.57 5.96
C PRO A 109 -2.34 32.22 7.01
N PHE A 110 -2.64 33.51 6.85
CA PHE A 110 -3.52 34.23 7.78
C PHE A 110 -4.94 33.71 7.73
N TYR A 111 -5.47 33.38 6.55
CA TYR A 111 -6.79 32.74 6.44
C TYR A 111 -6.84 31.43 7.27
N TYR A 112 -5.88 30.53 7.10
CA TYR A 112 -5.87 29.25 7.83
C TYR A 112 -5.67 29.41 9.35
N ARG A 113 -4.93 30.44 9.77
CA ARG A 113 -4.61 30.71 11.18
C ARG A 113 -5.38 31.90 11.77
N TRP A 114 -6.44 32.37 11.11
CA TRP A 114 -7.15 33.60 11.48
C TRP A 114 -7.63 33.56 12.93
N HIS A 115 -8.29 32.46 13.31
CA HIS A 115 -8.72 32.16 14.67
C HIS A 115 -7.62 32.25 15.75
N ARG A 116 -6.38 31.86 15.43
CA ARG A 116 -5.25 31.97 16.37
C ARG A 116 -4.78 33.41 16.48
N PHE A 117 -4.73 34.11 15.35
CA PHE A 117 -4.34 35.51 15.30
C PHE A 117 -5.34 36.38 16.08
N GLU A 118 -6.65 36.19 15.88
CA GLU A 118 -7.71 36.84 16.65
C GLU A 118 -7.52 36.63 18.16
N LYS A 119 -7.38 35.37 18.58
CA LYS A 119 -7.23 35.05 20.00
C LYS A 119 -5.97 35.67 20.61
N LEU A 120 -4.82 35.54 19.94
CA LEU A 120 -3.56 36.07 20.45
C LEU A 120 -3.58 37.61 20.55
N ARG A 121 -4.26 38.28 19.62
CA ARG A 121 -4.49 39.71 19.67
C ARG A 121 -5.40 40.12 20.83
N GLU A 122 -6.47 39.36 21.07
CA GLU A 122 -7.40 39.61 22.19
C GLU A 122 -6.76 39.37 23.56
N ASP A 123 -5.93 38.33 23.66
CA ASP A 123 -5.22 37.93 24.89
C ASP A 123 -4.03 38.87 25.20
N GLU A 124 -3.58 39.70 24.26
CA GLU A 124 -2.41 40.58 24.41
C GLU A 124 -2.66 41.69 25.43
N GLN A 125 -1.70 41.83 26.37
CA GLN A 125 -1.80 42.75 27.50
C GLN A 125 -0.97 44.02 27.29
N ASP A 126 0.09 43.94 26.48
CA ASP A 126 0.95 45.08 26.19
C ASP A 126 0.27 46.03 25.19
N GLN A 127 0.03 47.28 25.61
CA GLN A 127 -0.74 48.25 24.81
C GLN A 127 -0.01 48.61 23.50
N ASP A 128 1.31 48.76 23.54
CA ASP A 128 2.11 49.08 22.35
C ASP A 128 2.04 47.94 21.32
N THR A 129 2.19 46.69 21.77
CA THR A 129 2.01 45.50 20.92
C THR A 129 0.59 45.42 20.36
N LYS A 130 -0.43 45.71 21.17
CA LYS A 130 -1.84 45.69 20.75
C LYS A 130 -2.14 46.74 19.68
N ASP A 131 -1.66 47.96 19.84
CA ASP A 131 -1.82 49.02 18.83
C ASP A 131 -1.17 48.61 17.49
N HIS A 132 0.01 47.99 17.55
CA HIS A 132 0.69 47.45 16.37
C HIS A 132 -0.09 46.29 15.71
N LEU A 133 -0.67 45.38 16.50
CA LEU A 133 -1.49 44.28 16.00
C LEU A 133 -2.82 44.78 15.40
N ASP A 134 -3.42 45.81 15.98
CA ASP A 134 -4.67 46.41 15.51
C ASP A 134 -4.53 47.01 14.11
N LEU A 135 -3.35 47.58 13.79
CA LEU A 135 -3.03 48.02 12.43
C LEU A 135 -3.04 46.86 11.43
N LEU A 136 -2.33 45.78 11.76
CA LEU A 136 -2.25 44.59 10.90
C LEU A 136 -3.64 43.94 10.76
N TYR A 137 -4.38 43.82 11.85
CA TYR A 137 -5.72 43.28 11.90
C TYR A 137 -6.68 44.08 11.03
N ALA A 138 -6.68 45.41 11.12
CA ALA A 138 -7.56 46.27 10.33
C ALA A 138 -7.31 46.15 8.81
N ILE A 139 -6.06 45.89 8.39
CA ILE A 139 -5.72 45.65 6.98
C ILE A 139 -6.18 44.25 6.56
N LEU A 140 -5.77 43.21 7.29
CA LEU A 140 -6.06 41.81 6.95
C LEU A 140 -7.55 41.48 6.99
N THR A 141 -8.30 42.07 7.92
CA THR A 141 -9.75 41.85 8.08
C THR A 141 -10.50 42.17 6.78
N LYS A 142 -10.11 43.25 6.08
CA LYS A 142 -10.75 43.68 4.82
C LYS A 142 -10.49 42.72 3.67
N GLU A 143 -9.42 41.94 3.72
CA GLU A 143 -9.04 40.99 2.68
C GLU A 143 -9.55 39.58 3.00
N ILE A 144 -9.52 39.18 4.28
CA ILE A 144 -9.84 37.81 4.71
C ILE A 144 -11.34 37.60 4.89
N LEU A 145 -12.06 38.53 5.54
CA LEU A 145 -13.48 38.34 5.82
C LEU A 145 -14.33 38.08 4.57
N PRO A 146 -14.16 38.79 3.43
CA PRO A 146 -14.93 38.49 2.23
C PRO A 146 -14.73 37.05 1.74
N HIS A 147 -13.52 36.51 1.86
CA HIS A 147 -13.26 35.11 1.50
C HIS A 147 -13.91 34.13 2.46
N ILE A 148 -14.01 34.46 3.76
CA ILE A 148 -14.72 33.64 4.75
C ILE A 148 -16.22 33.62 4.43
N GLU A 149 -16.83 34.79 4.20
CA GLU A 149 -18.26 34.93 3.91
C GLU A 149 -18.66 34.16 2.63
N VAL A 150 -17.87 34.29 1.56
CA VAL A 150 -18.12 33.57 0.31
C VAL A 150 -17.95 32.05 0.51
N MET A 151 -16.91 31.62 1.24
CA MET A 151 -16.71 30.21 1.54
C MET A 151 -17.89 29.64 2.35
N GLU A 152 -18.37 30.36 3.37
CA GLU A 152 -19.51 29.94 4.19
C GLU A 152 -20.78 29.78 3.36
N ASP A 153 -21.05 30.73 2.45
CA ASP A 153 -22.20 30.64 1.54
C ASP A 153 -22.08 29.43 0.58
N LEU A 154 -20.90 29.21 0.00
CA LEU A 154 -20.64 28.07 -0.89
C LEU A 154 -20.85 26.73 -0.15
N ILE A 155 -20.28 26.57 1.04
CA ILE A 155 -20.43 25.36 1.86
C ILE A 155 -21.89 25.14 2.26
N LYS A 156 -22.60 26.20 2.68
CA LYS A 156 -24.03 26.13 3.05
C LYS A 156 -24.89 25.63 1.89
N ASN A 157 -24.57 26.05 0.67
CA ASN A 157 -25.22 25.59 -0.56
C ASN A 157 -24.66 24.25 -1.10
N LYS A 158 -23.69 23.63 -0.42
CA LYS A 158 -23.03 22.37 -0.79
C LYS A 158 -22.35 22.39 -2.17
N VAL A 159 -21.89 23.56 -2.58
CA VAL A 159 -21.19 23.78 -3.85
C VAL A 159 -19.83 24.44 -3.62
N MET A 160 -18.99 24.46 -4.64
CA MET A 160 -17.67 25.09 -4.62
C MET A 160 -17.32 25.62 -6.00
N SER A 161 -16.72 26.81 -6.06
CA SER A 161 -16.12 27.35 -7.28
C SER A 161 -14.63 27.01 -7.34
N PHE A 162 -14.06 26.97 -8.54
CA PHE A 162 -12.65 26.64 -8.72
C PHE A 162 -11.73 27.62 -7.97
N ASP A 163 -12.00 28.92 -8.06
CA ASP A 163 -11.20 29.98 -7.44
C ASP A 163 -11.14 29.89 -5.91
N TYR A 164 -12.14 29.28 -5.29
CA TYR A 164 -12.27 29.16 -3.84
C TYR A 164 -11.83 27.80 -3.28
N LEU A 165 -11.27 26.89 -4.10
CA LEU A 165 -10.83 25.56 -3.61
C LEU A 165 -9.83 25.66 -2.45
N TRP A 166 -8.88 26.60 -2.52
CA TRP A 166 -7.91 26.81 -1.43
C TRP A 166 -8.57 27.11 -0.07
N THR A 167 -9.77 27.68 -0.05
CA THR A 167 -10.45 28.07 1.20
C THR A 167 -10.89 26.86 2.03
N ILE A 168 -11.03 25.68 1.43
CA ILE A 168 -11.44 24.45 2.13
C ILE A 168 -10.29 23.47 2.38
N PHE A 169 -9.07 23.77 1.91
CA PHE A 169 -7.90 22.89 1.98
C PHE A 169 -6.76 23.53 2.79
N SER A 170 -6.83 23.46 4.13
CA SER A 170 -5.75 23.91 5.01
C SER A 170 -4.67 22.84 5.22
N PRO A 171 -3.37 23.17 5.10
CA PRO A 171 -2.27 22.26 5.45
C PRO A 171 -2.46 21.60 6.82
N GLY A 172 -2.18 20.30 6.89
CA GLY A 172 -2.32 19.48 8.09
C GLY A 172 -3.72 18.90 8.34
N MET A 173 -4.68 19.09 7.42
CA MET A 173 -6.02 18.50 7.56
C MET A 173 -6.15 17.11 6.93
N GLU A 174 -7.06 16.30 7.45
CA GLU A 174 -7.45 15.04 6.82
C GLU A 174 -8.36 15.27 5.60
N VAL A 175 -7.94 14.81 4.43
CA VAL A 175 -8.67 14.93 3.16
C VAL A 175 -9.08 13.54 2.68
N TYR A 176 -10.37 13.38 2.38
CA TYR A 176 -10.90 12.25 1.65
C TYR A 176 -10.62 12.40 0.16
N THR A 177 -10.15 11.33 -0.46
CA THR A 177 -9.97 11.24 -1.91
C THR A 177 -10.02 9.79 -2.38
N LYS A 178 -10.18 9.59 -3.69
CA LYS A 178 -10.16 8.28 -4.33
C LYS A 178 -8.92 8.15 -5.21
N ILE A 179 -7.97 7.31 -4.78
CA ILE A 179 -6.73 7.03 -5.50
C ILE A 179 -6.74 5.57 -5.96
N ASP A 180 -6.55 5.36 -7.26
CA ASP A 180 -6.61 4.04 -7.93
C ASP A 180 -7.91 3.26 -7.71
N GLY A 181 -9.01 3.97 -7.45
CA GLY A 181 -10.31 3.36 -7.18
C GLY A 181 -10.57 3.02 -5.71
N HIS A 182 -9.62 3.31 -4.81
CA HIS A 182 -9.76 3.08 -3.37
C HIS A 182 -10.06 4.37 -2.62
N ASP A 183 -11.03 4.29 -1.72
CA ASP A 183 -11.34 5.36 -0.76
C ASP A 183 -10.15 5.53 0.20
N ARG A 184 -9.64 6.74 0.34
CA ARG A 184 -8.51 7.05 1.24
C ARG A 184 -8.78 8.34 1.99
N ILE A 185 -8.35 8.37 3.24
CA ILE A 185 -8.09 9.62 3.95
C ILE A 185 -6.57 9.81 3.94
N VAL A 186 -6.15 10.99 3.51
CA VAL A 186 -4.75 11.39 3.39
C VAL A 186 -4.53 12.70 4.13
N LEU A 187 -3.30 12.97 4.53
CA LEU A 187 -2.96 14.18 5.28
C LEU A 187 -2.41 15.23 4.33
N LEU A 188 -3.10 16.37 4.21
CA LEU A 188 -2.70 17.46 3.32
C LEU A 188 -1.38 18.10 3.80
N LYS A 189 -0.39 18.18 2.91
CA LYS A 189 0.89 18.86 3.15
C LYS A 189 0.86 20.27 2.57
N ASP A 190 0.50 20.40 1.30
CA ASP A 190 0.45 21.68 0.58
C ASP A 190 -0.67 21.69 -0.46
N SER A 191 -1.15 22.88 -0.80
CA SER A 191 -2.20 23.09 -1.81
C SER A 191 -1.97 24.40 -2.57
N ARG A 192 -2.00 24.37 -3.90
CA ARG A 192 -1.69 25.54 -4.73
C ARG A 192 -2.28 25.47 -6.13
N TYR A 193 -2.65 26.62 -6.68
CA TYR A 193 -2.98 26.73 -8.11
C TYR A 193 -1.72 26.64 -8.95
N ARG A 194 -1.80 25.89 -10.04
CA ARG A 194 -0.75 25.74 -11.04
C ARG A 194 -1.39 25.80 -12.43
N ALA A 195 -0.57 26.03 -13.45
CA ALA A 195 -1.00 26.01 -14.84
C ALA A 195 -0.05 25.13 -15.64
N ASN A 196 -0.61 24.39 -16.61
CA ASN A 196 0.15 23.61 -17.59
C ASN A 196 -0.43 23.87 -19.00
N MET A 197 0.07 23.15 -20.02
CA MET A 197 -0.42 23.28 -21.40
C MET A 197 -1.92 22.95 -21.57
N SER A 198 -2.51 22.20 -20.64
CA SER A 198 -3.91 21.79 -20.65
C SER A 198 -4.83 22.74 -19.88
N GLY A 199 -4.28 23.75 -19.19
CA GLY A 199 -5.04 24.76 -18.45
C GLY A 199 -4.58 24.92 -17.00
N GLU A 200 -5.38 25.66 -16.24
CA GLU A 200 -5.20 25.84 -14.80
C GLU A 200 -5.74 24.62 -14.03
N TYR A 201 -5.06 24.26 -12.96
CA TYR A 201 -5.44 23.17 -12.06
C TYR A 201 -5.04 23.50 -10.62
N PHE A 202 -5.79 22.94 -9.68
CA PHE A 202 -5.48 23.02 -8.27
C PHE A 202 -4.76 21.75 -7.84
N SER A 203 -3.51 21.91 -7.42
CA SER A 203 -2.62 20.82 -7.02
C SER A 203 -2.70 20.62 -5.51
N LEU A 204 -2.96 19.39 -5.09
CA LEU A 204 -2.98 18.95 -3.71
C LEU A 204 -1.85 17.95 -3.49
N GLU A 205 -0.97 18.24 -2.53
CA GLU A 205 0.13 17.37 -2.13
C GLU A 205 -0.19 16.77 -0.76
N PHE A 206 -0.19 15.44 -0.68
CA PHE A 206 -0.60 14.70 0.50
C PHE A 206 0.50 13.76 0.98
N ARG A 207 0.38 13.33 2.23
CA ARG A 207 1.09 12.17 2.77
C ARG A 207 0.12 11.12 3.31
N TYR A 208 0.47 9.86 3.17
CA TYR A 208 -0.24 8.71 3.72
C TYR A 208 0.76 7.72 4.32
N ILE A 209 0.27 6.70 5.04
CA ILE A 209 1.12 5.73 5.72
C ILE A 209 1.21 4.44 4.92
N ASP A 210 2.44 3.95 4.75
CA ASP A 210 2.77 2.70 4.09
C ASP A 210 3.79 1.91 4.95
N CYS A 211 4.06 0.66 4.58
CA CYS A 211 4.95 -0.26 5.29
C CYS A 211 5.96 -0.96 4.38
N ASP A 212 7.11 -1.30 4.94
CA ASP A 212 8.23 -1.98 4.28
C ASP A 212 8.48 -3.41 4.78
N GLY A 213 7.61 -3.94 5.64
CA GLY A 213 7.77 -5.25 6.28
C GLY A 213 8.44 -5.19 7.65
N SER A 214 9.06 -4.05 8.01
CA SER A 214 9.76 -3.85 9.28
C SER A 214 9.16 -2.73 10.12
N GLY A 215 8.68 -1.67 9.47
CA GLY A 215 8.10 -0.48 10.09
C GLY A 215 7.05 0.17 9.20
N PHE A 216 6.65 1.37 9.63
CA PHE A 216 5.71 2.22 8.92
C PHE A 216 6.34 3.58 8.67
N GLY A 217 5.99 4.22 7.56
CA GLY A 217 6.48 5.54 7.20
C GLY A 217 5.49 6.34 6.38
N TYR A 218 5.73 7.64 6.29
CA TYR A 218 4.98 8.52 5.40
C TYR A 218 5.48 8.39 3.96
N VAL A 219 4.52 8.41 3.04
CA VAL A 219 4.74 8.44 1.60
C VAL A 219 3.98 9.62 1.02
N GLU A 220 4.64 10.38 0.16
CA GLU A 220 4.03 11.51 -0.53
C GLU A 220 3.29 11.08 -1.79
N THR A 221 2.18 11.77 -2.07
CA THR A 221 1.41 11.62 -3.31
C THR A 221 0.74 12.95 -3.65
N SER A 222 0.27 13.10 -4.88
CA SER A 222 -0.42 14.31 -5.31
C SER A 222 -1.67 13.99 -6.10
N MET A 223 -2.58 14.95 -6.11
CA MET A 223 -3.77 14.97 -6.94
C MET A 223 -3.94 16.34 -7.59
N GLU A 224 -4.58 16.35 -8.75
CA GLU A 224 -4.91 17.57 -9.48
C GLU A 224 -6.43 17.66 -9.65
N ILE A 225 -6.99 18.83 -9.35
CA ILE A 225 -8.37 19.20 -9.69
C ILE A 225 -8.28 20.17 -10.85
N ASN A 226 -8.69 19.73 -12.05
CA ASN A 226 -8.71 20.58 -13.23
C ASN A 226 -9.69 21.76 -13.04
N SER A 227 -9.38 22.90 -13.66
CA SER A 227 -10.29 24.05 -13.72
C SER A 227 -11.67 23.68 -14.25
N PHE A 228 -12.68 24.35 -13.70
CA PHE A 228 -14.07 24.19 -14.10
C PHE A 228 -14.81 25.52 -13.96
N ASP A 229 -15.78 25.75 -14.85
CA ASP A 229 -16.56 26.98 -14.86
C ASP A 229 -17.73 26.92 -13.87
N GLY A 230 -18.01 28.06 -13.24
CA GLY A 230 -19.13 28.21 -12.31
C GLY A 230 -18.91 27.47 -11.00
N VAL A 231 -19.92 26.70 -10.58
CA VAL A 231 -19.89 25.97 -9.31
C VAL A 231 -20.12 24.48 -9.52
N LYS A 232 -19.41 23.67 -8.73
CA LYS A 232 -19.53 22.21 -8.70
C LYS A 232 -20.03 21.76 -7.34
N LYS A 233 -20.81 20.68 -7.28
CA LYS A 233 -21.22 20.10 -5.98
C LYS A 233 -19.97 19.61 -5.25
N LEU A 234 -19.94 19.77 -3.93
CA LEU A 234 -18.83 19.28 -3.10
C LEU A 234 -18.58 17.78 -3.35
N GLY A 235 -19.64 16.96 -3.35
CA GLY A 235 -19.54 15.51 -3.60
C GLY A 235 -18.92 15.11 -4.96
N ASP A 236 -18.90 16.02 -5.94
CA ASP A 236 -18.35 15.76 -7.27
C ASP A 236 -16.89 16.24 -7.39
N LEU A 237 -16.31 16.81 -6.33
CA LEU A 237 -14.89 17.13 -6.26
C LEU A 237 -14.08 15.83 -6.10
N GLY A 238 -12.90 15.77 -6.75
CA GLY A 238 -12.00 14.60 -6.64
C GLY A 238 -11.37 14.43 -5.25
N ALA A 239 -11.42 15.49 -4.44
CA ALA A 239 -10.97 15.50 -3.04
C ALA A 239 -11.91 16.38 -2.21
N LEU A 240 -12.08 16.02 -0.94
CA LEU A 240 -12.95 16.71 0.01
C LEU A 240 -12.33 16.67 1.41
N PRO A 241 -12.49 17.72 2.24
CA PRO A 241 -12.25 17.59 3.67
C PRO A 241 -12.98 16.37 4.24
N SER A 242 -12.28 15.52 5.00
CA SER A 242 -12.83 14.20 5.40
C SER A 242 -14.12 14.32 6.21
N HIS A 243 -14.23 15.35 7.04
CA HIS A 243 -15.42 15.64 7.84
C HIS A 243 -16.65 16.05 7.01
N LEU A 244 -16.48 16.46 5.75
CA LEU A 244 -17.58 16.78 4.82
C LEU A 244 -18.04 15.59 3.99
N HIS A 245 -17.44 14.41 4.18
CA HIS A 245 -17.85 13.22 3.44
C HIS A 245 -19.28 12.79 3.84
N PRO A 246 -20.19 12.51 2.87
CA PRO A 246 -21.60 12.21 3.18
C PRO A 246 -21.82 11.02 4.13
N ASN A 247 -20.99 9.98 4.00
CA ASN A 247 -21.05 8.76 4.81
C ASN A 247 -19.76 8.60 5.63
N VAL A 248 -19.44 9.60 6.45
CA VAL A 248 -18.16 9.63 7.17
C VAL A 248 -18.03 8.52 8.22
N GLU A 249 -19.11 8.07 8.86
CA GLU A 249 -19.06 6.97 9.86
C GLU A 249 -18.61 5.65 9.21
N ASP A 250 -19.27 5.22 8.13
CA ASP A 250 -18.89 4.00 7.40
C ASP A 250 -17.48 4.09 6.82
N LEU A 251 -17.09 5.27 6.33
CA LEU A 251 -15.74 5.51 5.82
C LEU A 251 -14.71 5.28 6.93
N VAL A 252 -14.83 5.99 8.05
CA VAL A 252 -13.90 5.91 9.18
C VAL A 252 -13.79 4.49 9.73
N VAL A 253 -14.92 3.79 9.90
CA VAL A 253 -14.94 2.40 10.38
C VAL A 253 -14.17 1.47 9.42
N ARG A 254 -14.44 1.54 8.10
CA ARG A 254 -13.74 0.72 7.11
C ARG A 254 -12.24 1.03 7.07
N LEU A 255 -11.87 2.30 7.06
CA LEU A 255 -10.47 2.73 6.97
C LEU A 255 -9.67 2.33 8.20
N HIS A 256 -10.24 2.40 9.41
CA HIS A 256 -9.57 1.87 10.59
C HIS A 256 -9.43 0.36 10.55
N ALA A 257 -10.47 -0.38 10.15
CA ALA A 257 -10.39 -1.84 9.99
C ALA A 257 -9.29 -2.24 8.99
N ARG A 258 -9.16 -1.49 7.89
CA ARG A 258 -8.08 -1.65 6.92
C ARG A 258 -6.71 -1.37 7.51
N GLY A 259 -6.56 -0.29 8.28
CA GLY A 259 -5.32 0.03 8.99
C GLY A 259 -4.95 -1.04 10.02
N ASP A 260 -5.91 -1.60 10.75
CA ASP A 260 -5.71 -2.72 11.67
C ASP A 260 -5.29 -4.00 10.93
N CYS A 261 -5.84 -4.26 9.74
CA CYS A 261 -5.41 -5.37 8.89
C CYS A 261 -3.98 -5.16 8.35
N LEU A 262 -3.67 -3.96 7.84
CA LEU A 262 -2.32 -3.64 7.34
C LEU A 262 -1.29 -3.78 8.47
N GLU A 263 -1.62 -3.32 9.68
CA GLU A 263 -0.75 -3.45 10.85
C GLU A 263 -0.43 -4.92 11.17
N LYS A 264 -1.42 -5.82 11.07
CA LYS A 264 -1.26 -7.26 11.30
C LYS A 264 -0.53 -7.98 10.18
N LEU A 265 -0.57 -7.45 8.97
CA LEU A 265 0.06 -8.03 7.77
C LEU A 265 1.45 -7.46 7.50
N ASN A 266 1.91 -6.47 8.28
CA ASN A 266 3.25 -5.90 8.15
C ASN A 266 4.29 -6.88 8.70
N GLY A 267 4.98 -7.55 7.78
CA GLY A 267 5.95 -8.59 8.10
C GLY A 267 5.85 -9.72 7.09
N PHE A 268 6.05 -10.95 7.57
CA PHE A 268 5.98 -12.15 6.77
C PHE A 268 4.71 -12.95 7.09
N HIS A 269 3.86 -13.19 6.08
CA HIS A 269 2.64 -13.98 6.24
C HIS A 269 2.33 -14.84 5.01
N HIS A 270 1.94 -16.10 5.22
CA HIS A 270 1.37 -16.95 4.18
C HIS A 270 -0.16 -16.91 4.26
N MET A 271 -0.80 -16.31 3.24
CA MET A 271 -2.23 -15.98 3.26
C MET A 271 -2.93 -16.42 1.99
N SER A 272 -4.26 -16.39 2.01
CA SER A 272 -5.08 -16.55 0.82
C SER A 272 -5.50 -15.17 0.28
N TYR A 273 -5.63 -15.08 -1.03
CA TYR A 273 -6.09 -13.89 -1.73
C TYR A 273 -7.19 -14.23 -2.74
N SER A 274 -8.22 -13.38 -2.82
CA SER A 274 -9.25 -13.49 -3.84
C SER A 274 -9.64 -12.12 -4.35
N GLY A 275 -9.41 -11.87 -5.63
CA GLY A 275 -9.72 -10.59 -6.25
C GLY A 275 -8.69 -10.16 -7.29
N PHE A 276 -8.75 -8.89 -7.67
CA PHE A 276 -7.78 -8.29 -8.57
C PHE A 276 -6.50 -7.90 -7.83
N TYR A 277 -5.35 -8.09 -8.46
CA TYR A 277 -4.07 -7.62 -7.95
C TYR A 277 -3.23 -7.06 -9.09
N THR A 278 -2.24 -6.24 -8.75
CA THR A 278 -1.38 -5.59 -9.73
C THR A 278 0.02 -6.20 -9.69
N ALA A 279 0.40 -6.89 -10.76
CA ALA A 279 1.77 -7.37 -10.94
C ALA A 279 2.56 -6.36 -11.77
N ARG A 280 3.68 -5.87 -11.22
CA ARG A 280 4.59 -4.98 -11.94
C ARG A 280 5.81 -5.77 -12.39
N SER A 281 6.14 -5.69 -13.68
CA SER A 281 7.44 -6.13 -14.20
C SER A 281 8.21 -4.91 -14.70
N SER A 282 9.51 -5.08 -14.97
CA SER A 282 10.39 -4.03 -15.51
C SER A 282 9.88 -3.40 -16.81
N ARG A 283 8.95 -4.05 -17.52
CA ARG A 283 8.44 -3.61 -18.82
C ARG A 283 6.95 -3.29 -18.83
N GLN A 284 6.14 -3.86 -17.92
CA GLN A 284 4.68 -3.76 -17.98
C GLN A 284 4.01 -3.86 -16.60
N ILE A 285 2.94 -3.09 -16.41
CA ILE A 285 2.01 -3.23 -15.29
C ILE A 285 0.82 -4.07 -15.78
N ARG A 286 0.52 -5.18 -15.09
CA ARG A 286 -0.58 -6.09 -15.45
C ARG A 286 -1.52 -6.25 -14.26
N LYS A 287 -2.79 -5.88 -14.44
CA LYS A 287 -3.86 -6.27 -13.51
C LYS A 287 -4.26 -7.71 -13.81
N ARG A 288 -4.26 -8.56 -12.78
CA ARG A 288 -4.64 -9.97 -12.84
C ARG A 288 -5.72 -10.25 -11.83
N HIS A 289 -6.51 -11.29 -12.07
CA HIS A 289 -7.52 -11.77 -11.14
C HIS A 289 -7.18 -13.19 -10.72
N VAL A 290 -7.33 -13.50 -9.44
CA VAL A 290 -7.22 -14.87 -8.93
C VAL A 290 -8.40 -15.15 -8.01
N GLU A 291 -9.01 -16.32 -8.19
CA GLU A 291 -9.99 -16.86 -7.25
C GLU A 291 -9.27 -17.81 -6.30
N SER A 292 -9.24 -17.48 -5.01
CA SER A 292 -8.64 -18.33 -3.97
C SER A 292 -7.16 -18.69 -4.22
N GLY A 293 -6.33 -17.69 -4.53
CA GLY A 293 -4.88 -17.85 -4.67
C GLY A 293 -4.17 -17.97 -3.31
N ARG A 294 -2.98 -18.58 -3.32
CA ARG A 294 -2.02 -18.54 -2.19
C ARG A 294 -1.01 -17.42 -2.44
N ILE A 295 -0.79 -16.57 -1.44
CA ILE A 295 0.15 -15.46 -1.52
C ILE A 295 1.08 -15.47 -0.31
N VAL A 296 2.30 -14.99 -0.51
CA VAL A 296 3.24 -14.69 0.56
C VAL A 296 3.35 -13.18 0.68
N ILE A 297 2.88 -12.62 1.79
CA ILE A 297 3.07 -11.21 2.12
C ILE A 297 4.46 -11.07 2.71
N ASP A 298 5.30 -10.29 2.04
CA ASP A 298 6.68 -10.02 2.43
C ASP A 298 7.14 -8.72 1.75
N PRO A 299 6.75 -7.55 2.29
CA PRO A 299 7.08 -6.27 1.68
C PRO A 299 8.60 -6.01 1.64
N HIS A 300 9.36 -6.57 2.58
CA HIS A 300 10.81 -6.42 2.64
C HIS A 300 11.48 -7.12 1.45
N THR A 301 11.14 -8.39 1.18
CA THR A 301 11.68 -9.12 0.02
C THR A 301 11.16 -8.55 -1.30
N TYR A 302 9.92 -8.05 -1.32
CA TYR A 302 9.40 -7.31 -2.48
C TYR A 302 10.27 -6.11 -2.84
N ASN A 303 10.76 -5.34 -1.86
CA ASN A 303 11.63 -4.19 -2.12
C ASN A 303 13.01 -4.57 -2.68
N ILE A 304 13.50 -5.79 -2.40
CA ILE A 304 14.81 -6.28 -2.86
C ILE A 304 14.71 -6.85 -4.28
N TYR A 305 13.76 -7.76 -4.52
CA TYR A 305 13.67 -8.54 -5.78
C TYR A 305 12.53 -8.11 -6.71
N GLY A 306 11.54 -7.40 -6.17
CA GLY A 306 10.40 -6.89 -6.92
C GLY A 306 10.69 -5.52 -7.51
N MET A 307 9.70 -4.63 -7.41
CA MET A 307 9.88 -3.22 -7.70
C MET A 307 10.12 -2.49 -6.38
N PRO A 308 11.11 -1.59 -6.28
CA PRO A 308 11.30 -0.78 -5.08
C PRO A 308 9.98 -0.12 -4.69
N GLY A 309 9.54 -0.37 -3.46
CA GLY A 309 8.41 0.34 -2.86
C GLY A 309 8.70 1.84 -2.71
N PRO A 310 7.70 2.63 -2.30
CA PRO A 310 7.90 4.04 -2.03
C PRO A 310 8.91 4.24 -0.90
N ASN A 311 9.70 5.33 -1.00
CA ASN A 311 10.59 5.72 0.07
C ASN A 311 9.77 6.12 1.30
N LEU A 312 10.03 5.46 2.43
CA LEU A 312 9.33 5.70 3.68
C LEU A 312 10.05 6.78 4.49
N GLU A 313 9.39 7.91 4.69
CA GLU A 313 9.84 8.89 5.68
C GLU A 313 9.48 8.41 7.09
N PRO A 314 10.40 8.46 8.07
CA PRO A 314 10.11 8.03 9.42
C PRO A 314 8.89 8.75 10.00
N ILE A 315 7.96 7.98 10.56
CA ILE A 315 6.95 8.55 11.46
C ILE A 315 7.73 9.08 12.66
N GLN A 316 7.93 10.40 12.73
CA GLN A 316 8.73 11.03 13.79
C GLN A 316 8.36 10.41 15.15
N SER A 317 9.39 10.02 15.91
CA SER A 317 9.24 9.47 17.26
C SER A 317 8.26 10.33 18.04
N ARG A 318 7.26 9.70 18.68
CA ARG A 318 6.19 10.31 19.49
C ARG A 318 6.68 11.54 20.27
N GLY A 319 6.63 12.69 19.59
CA GLY A 319 6.97 14.01 20.08
C GLY A 319 5.74 14.90 20.02
N LEU A 320 4.57 14.31 20.25
CA LEU A 320 3.34 15.04 20.51
C LEU A 320 2.78 14.49 21.83
N THR A 321 3.46 14.81 22.94
CA THR A 321 2.67 15.48 23.99
C THR A 321 1.81 16.48 23.25
N LYS A 322 0.46 16.35 23.28
CA LYS A 322 -0.47 17.41 22.84
C LYS A 322 0.25 18.71 23.11
N SER A 323 0.69 19.39 22.06
CA SER A 323 1.62 20.50 22.21
C SER A 323 1.06 21.40 23.31
N ALA A 324 1.89 22.00 24.16
CA ALA A 324 1.39 22.93 25.19
C ALA A 324 0.41 23.98 24.57
N TYR A 325 0.52 24.20 23.26
CA TYR A 325 -0.32 25.01 22.40
C TYR A 325 -1.66 24.38 21.96
N ASP A 326 -1.77 23.07 21.71
CA ASP A 326 -3.07 22.39 21.53
C ASP A 326 -3.92 22.49 22.80
N LYS A 327 -3.28 22.64 23.96
CA LYS A 327 -3.97 22.99 25.22
C LYS A 327 -4.33 24.48 25.28
N LYS A 328 -3.51 25.38 24.72
CA LYS A 328 -3.76 26.85 24.71
C LYS A 328 -4.88 27.26 23.75
N PHE A 329 -5.03 26.58 22.62
CA PHE A 329 -6.08 26.82 21.63
C PHE A 329 -7.15 25.72 21.59
N GLY A 330 -7.07 24.72 22.48
CA GLY A 330 -8.01 23.60 22.56
C GLY A 330 -9.43 24.09 22.84
N GLY A 331 -10.24 24.21 21.78
CA GLY A 331 -11.59 24.77 21.81
C GLY A 331 -11.83 25.85 20.74
N ILE A 332 -10.77 26.37 20.10
CA ILE A 332 -10.90 27.35 19.03
C ILE A 332 -10.51 26.71 17.70
N HIS A 333 -11.54 26.48 16.89
CA HIS A 333 -11.42 25.88 15.57
C HIS A 333 -10.93 26.87 14.52
N ASN A 334 -10.27 26.36 13.47
CA ASN A 334 -9.89 27.18 12.33
C ASN A 334 -11.11 27.64 11.52
N VAL A 335 -10.90 28.56 10.59
CA VAL A 335 -11.98 29.16 9.77
C VAL A 335 -12.84 28.09 9.12
N ILE A 336 -12.21 27.06 8.54
CA ILE A 336 -12.89 25.95 7.88
C ILE A 336 -13.78 25.19 8.87
N TYR A 337 -13.21 24.73 9.99
CA TYR A 337 -13.92 23.97 11.01
C TYR A 337 -14.99 24.79 11.74
N ARG A 338 -14.85 26.13 11.83
CA ARG A 338 -15.93 27.01 12.33
C ARG A 338 -17.11 27.03 11.35
N ALA A 339 -16.84 27.22 10.06
CA ALA A 339 -17.85 27.19 9.01
C ALA A 339 -18.51 25.81 8.85
N THR A 340 -17.80 24.73 9.17
CA THR A 340 -18.28 23.34 9.08
C THR A 340 -18.52 22.68 10.43
N SER A 341 -18.78 23.48 11.47
CA SER A 341 -18.81 23.03 12.87
C SER A 341 -19.69 21.80 13.14
N ASP A 342 -20.92 21.76 12.60
CA ASP A 342 -21.82 20.62 12.74
C ASP A 342 -21.19 19.32 12.20
N ALA A 343 -20.69 19.37 10.96
CA ALA A 343 -20.08 18.22 10.28
C ALA A 343 -18.76 17.80 10.96
N PHE A 344 -17.97 18.78 11.40
CA PHE A 344 -16.72 18.54 12.12
C PHE A 344 -16.96 17.88 13.49
N GLN A 345 -17.97 18.32 14.24
CA GLN A 345 -18.30 17.72 15.53
C GLN A 345 -18.76 16.26 15.39
N VAL A 346 -19.55 15.95 14.35
CA VAL A 346 -19.94 14.57 14.03
C VAL A 346 -18.69 13.71 13.76
N TYR A 347 -17.76 14.22 12.94
CA TYR A 347 -16.51 13.52 12.63
C TYR A 347 -15.66 13.25 13.86
N GLU A 348 -15.41 14.26 14.70
CA GLU A 348 -14.65 14.10 15.96
C GLU A 348 -15.33 13.12 16.93
N ASN A 349 -16.65 13.17 17.07
CA ASN A 349 -17.40 12.23 17.90
C ASN A 349 -17.22 10.77 17.44
N ILE A 350 -17.17 10.53 16.12
CA ILE A 350 -16.94 9.20 15.55
C ILE A 350 -15.51 8.72 15.86
N LEU A 351 -14.51 9.58 15.67
CA LEU A 351 -13.11 9.26 16.01
C LEU A 351 -12.96 8.94 17.50
N GLU A 352 -13.56 9.74 18.38
CA GLU A 352 -13.55 9.49 19.83
C GLU A 352 -14.24 8.17 20.20
N LYS A 353 -15.39 7.87 19.57
CA LYS A 353 -16.13 6.62 19.78
C LYS A 353 -15.27 5.41 19.40
N TYR A 354 -14.54 5.48 18.28
CA TYR A 354 -13.62 4.43 17.87
C TYR A 354 -12.48 4.24 18.88
N GLU A 355 -11.85 5.33 19.31
CA GLU A 355 -10.77 5.29 20.30
C GLU A 355 -11.22 4.70 21.66
N LYS A 356 -12.42 5.10 22.13
CA LYS A 356 -13.00 4.60 23.39
C LYS A 356 -13.28 3.09 23.31
N ASN A 357 -13.87 2.62 22.21
CA ASN A 357 -14.14 1.19 22.00
C ASN A 357 -12.86 0.35 21.99
N ARG A 358 -11.75 0.90 21.50
CA ARG A 358 -10.46 0.20 21.43
C ARG A 358 -9.72 0.11 22.76
N LYS A 359 -9.80 1.12 23.64
CA LYS A 359 -9.12 1.11 24.95
C LYS A 359 -9.52 -0.09 25.84
N GLY A 360 -10.61 -0.79 25.53
CA GLY A 360 -11.00 -2.05 26.15
C GLY A 360 -10.25 -3.31 25.66
N GLN A 361 -9.36 -3.19 24.65
CA GLN A 361 -8.52 -4.28 24.15
C GLN A 361 -7.08 -4.15 24.67
N PRO A 362 -6.34 -5.25 24.91
CA PRO A 362 -4.98 -5.20 25.43
C PRO A 362 -4.08 -4.32 24.55
N LEU A 363 -3.31 -3.41 25.17
CA LEU A 363 -2.32 -2.61 24.45
C LEU A 363 -1.29 -3.55 23.80
N ALA A 364 -1.31 -3.63 22.48
CA ALA A 364 -0.23 -4.20 21.68
C ALA A 364 1.07 -3.38 21.87
N PRO A 365 2.26 -4.00 21.68
CA PRO A 365 3.55 -3.41 22.06
C PRO A 365 3.86 -2.06 21.39
N ALA A 366 4.83 -1.33 21.93
CA ALA A 366 5.18 0.07 21.65
C ALA A 366 5.51 0.47 20.18
N LYS A 367 5.40 -0.44 19.20
CA LYS A 367 5.62 -0.23 17.76
C LYS A 367 4.30 -0.09 16.95
N THR A 368 3.17 0.10 17.62
CA THR A 368 1.84 0.15 16.97
C THR A 368 1.47 1.55 16.50
N LEU A 369 0.77 1.63 15.37
CA LEU A 369 0.19 2.86 14.81
C LEU A 369 -0.78 3.50 15.82
N SER A 370 -0.93 4.82 15.77
CA SER A 370 -2.01 5.53 16.48
C SER A 370 -3.37 5.37 15.78
N SER A 371 -4.47 5.78 16.41
CA SER A 371 -5.80 5.73 15.77
C SER A 371 -5.81 6.56 14.48
N LYS A 372 -5.33 7.80 14.56
CA LYS A 372 -5.19 8.71 13.41
C LYS A 372 -4.27 8.15 12.33
N GLU A 373 -3.14 7.55 12.69
CA GLU A 373 -2.23 6.94 11.72
C GLU A 373 -2.89 5.78 10.96
N ARG A 374 -3.70 4.93 11.62
CA ARG A 374 -4.42 3.84 10.94
C ARG A 374 -5.39 4.34 9.87
N LEU A 375 -5.98 5.52 10.09
CA LEU A 375 -6.88 6.14 9.12
C LEU A 375 -6.14 6.50 7.80
N LEU A 376 -4.85 6.81 7.91
CA LEU A 376 -3.99 7.21 6.80
C LEU A 376 -3.32 6.03 6.08
N CYS A 377 -3.57 4.78 6.52
CA CYS A 377 -2.94 3.60 5.95
C CYS A 377 -3.36 3.35 4.50
N THR A 378 -2.38 2.96 3.68
CA THR A 378 -2.58 2.48 2.31
C THR A 378 -3.52 1.26 2.26
N PRO A 379 -4.33 1.09 1.19
CA PRO A 379 -5.09 -0.12 0.96
C PRO A 379 -4.26 -1.27 0.36
N ILE A 380 -2.98 -1.03 0.03
CA ILE A 380 -2.14 -1.98 -0.69
C ILE A 380 -1.12 -2.62 0.23
N ILE A 381 -0.94 -3.94 0.11
CA ILE A 381 0.15 -4.70 0.72
C ILE A 381 0.95 -5.43 -0.36
N ARG A 382 2.26 -5.55 -0.17
CA ARG A 382 3.19 -6.08 -1.16
C ARG A 382 3.59 -7.51 -0.82
N GLY A 383 3.71 -8.34 -1.85
CA GLY A 383 4.08 -9.74 -1.66
C GLY A 383 4.24 -10.49 -2.98
N TYR A 384 4.19 -11.82 -2.88
CA TYR A 384 4.41 -12.74 -3.97
C TYR A 384 3.19 -13.62 -4.22
N CYS A 385 2.77 -13.72 -5.48
CA CYS A 385 1.72 -14.66 -5.90
C CYS A 385 2.35 -16.02 -6.25
N LEU A 386 2.09 -17.06 -5.46
CA LEU A 386 2.67 -18.40 -5.68
C LEU A 386 2.13 -19.07 -6.96
N THR A 387 0.86 -18.83 -7.31
CA THR A 387 0.24 -19.42 -8.50
C THR A 387 0.88 -18.92 -9.80
N PHE A 388 1.17 -17.62 -9.86
CA PHE A 388 1.67 -16.96 -11.06
C PHE A 388 3.15 -16.58 -11.01
N LYS A 389 3.83 -16.91 -9.89
CA LYS A 389 5.26 -16.71 -9.65
C LYS A 389 5.72 -15.28 -9.93
N SER A 390 4.97 -14.32 -9.39
CA SER A 390 5.20 -12.90 -9.65
C SER A 390 5.02 -12.06 -8.40
N TRP A 391 5.93 -11.12 -8.19
CA TRP A 391 5.77 -10.01 -7.25
C TRP A 391 4.55 -9.16 -7.62
N ALA A 392 3.77 -8.77 -6.61
CA ALA A 392 2.52 -8.07 -6.79
C ALA A 392 2.14 -7.17 -5.60
N GLU A 393 1.27 -6.21 -5.92
CA GLU A 393 0.52 -5.35 -5.01
C GLU A 393 -0.89 -5.92 -4.86
N PHE A 394 -1.30 -6.21 -3.62
CA PHE A 394 -2.57 -6.83 -3.24
C PHE A 394 -3.41 -5.88 -2.40
N ASP A 395 -4.74 -5.95 -2.54
CA ASP A 395 -5.64 -5.21 -1.67
C ASP A 395 -5.72 -5.85 -0.28
N VAL A 396 -5.43 -5.09 0.76
CA VAL A 396 -5.46 -5.55 2.16
C VAL A 396 -6.81 -6.17 2.52
N GLU A 397 -7.90 -5.61 2.00
CA GLU A 397 -9.28 -6.06 2.28
C GLU A 397 -9.60 -7.43 1.66
N ASN A 398 -8.86 -7.85 0.63
CA ASN A 398 -9.06 -9.11 -0.08
C ASN A 398 -8.13 -10.24 0.43
N VAL A 399 -7.30 -9.94 1.44
CA VAL A 399 -6.45 -10.92 2.11
C VAL A 399 -7.24 -11.64 3.20
N GLY A 400 -7.18 -12.97 3.19
CA GLY A 400 -7.86 -13.82 4.17
C GLY A 400 -7.01 -15.00 4.63
N PRO A 401 -7.41 -15.67 5.72
CA PRO A 401 -6.72 -16.86 6.19
C PRO A 401 -6.83 -18.00 5.17
N ILE A 402 -5.79 -18.82 5.12
CA ILE A 402 -5.77 -20.02 4.29
C ILE A 402 -6.73 -21.07 4.85
N ARG A 403 -7.55 -21.64 3.96
CA ARG A 403 -8.27 -22.90 4.22
C ARG A 403 -7.38 -24.06 3.79
N TRP A 404 -6.83 -24.78 4.77
CA TRP A 404 -5.97 -25.93 4.58
C TRP A 404 -6.76 -27.23 4.42
N SER A 405 -6.21 -28.17 3.67
CA SER A 405 -6.77 -29.48 3.41
C SER A 405 -6.17 -30.54 4.34
N GLU A 406 -6.58 -30.54 5.61
CA GLU A 406 -6.00 -31.41 6.67
C GLU A 406 -6.01 -32.92 6.32
N ASN A 407 -6.96 -33.36 5.49
CA ASN A 407 -7.09 -34.78 5.10
C ASN A 407 -6.39 -35.13 3.77
N ALA A 408 -5.64 -34.21 3.16
CA ALA A 408 -5.00 -34.45 1.86
C ALA A 408 -3.98 -35.60 1.94
N PHE A 409 -3.05 -35.54 2.90
CA PHE A 409 -2.00 -36.55 3.06
C PHE A 409 -2.53 -37.91 3.52
N ALA A 410 -3.58 -37.91 4.35
CA ALA A 410 -4.25 -39.13 4.78
C ALA A 410 -4.85 -39.91 3.59
N ARG A 411 -5.42 -39.22 2.60
CA ARG A 411 -6.07 -39.80 1.41
C ARG A 411 -5.09 -40.26 0.33
N LEU A 412 -3.83 -39.84 0.41
CA LEU A 412 -2.80 -40.26 -0.53
C LEU A 412 -2.52 -41.77 -0.38
N VAL A 413 -2.39 -42.50 -1.47
CA VAL A 413 -2.03 -43.92 -1.43
C VAL A 413 -0.51 -44.02 -1.62
N LEU A 414 0.19 -44.43 -0.56
CA LEU A 414 1.64 -44.70 -0.58
C LEU A 414 1.91 -46.07 0.04
N PRO A 415 3.05 -46.72 -0.28
CA PRO A 415 3.48 -47.93 0.40
C PRO A 415 3.59 -47.73 1.92
N HIS A 416 3.42 -48.83 2.67
CA HIS A 416 3.42 -48.80 4.14
C HIS A 416 4.74 -48.23 4.70
N GLY A 417 4.66 -47.37 5.73
CA GLY A 417 5.80 -46.74 6.39
C GLY A 417 6.38 -45.50 5.69
N TYR A 418 6.15 -45.32 4.38
CA TYR A 418 6.67 -44.14 3.66
C TYR A 418 6.07 -42.83 4.17
N LYS A 419 4.78 -42.84 4.54
CA LYS A 419 4.11 -41.66 5.11
C LYS A 419 4.76 -41.20 6.40
N ASP A 420 5.13 -42.15 7.26
CA ASP A 420 5.71 -41.85 8.57
C ASP A 420 7.13 -41.30 8.41
N ILE A 421 7.91 -41.84 7.47
CA ILE A 421 9.23 -41.31 7.09
C ILE A 421 9.10 -39.88 6.57
N ILE A 422 8.26 -39.65 5.55
CA ILE A 422 8.07 -38.31 4.97
C ILE A 422 7.66 -37.31 6.06
N ARG A 423 6.71 -37.69 6.92
CA ARG A 423 6.22 -36.83 8.00
C ARG A 423 7.33 -36.49 8.99
N ALA A 424 8.06 -37.48 9.48
CA ALA A 424 9.11 -37.30 10.48
C ALA A 424 10.21 -36.35 9.98
N PHE A 425 10.73 -36.60 8.77
CA PHE A 425 11.80 -35.76 8.21
C PHE A 425 11.34 -34.33 7.92
N VAL A 426 10.14 -34.15 7.37
CA VAL A 426 9.63 -32.81 7.04
C VAL A 426 9.32 -32.03 8.32
N GLN A 427 8.78 -32.66 9.36
CA GLN A 427 8.52 -31.99 10.63
C GLN A 427 9.81 -31.52 11.31
N GLU A 428 10.83 -32.40 11.36
CA GLU A 428 12.13 -32.07 11.93
C GLU A 428 12.75 -30.88 11.20
N GLN A 429 12.83 -30.93 9.87
CA GLN A 429 13.47 -29.89 9.08
C GLN A 429 12.75 -28.54 9.15
N LEU A 430 11.43 -28.54 9.33
CA LEU A 430 10.64 -27.31 9.46
C LEU A 430 10.70 -26.71 10.87
N SER A 431 11.07 -27.49 11.89
CA SER A 431 11.10 -27.06 13.30
C SER A 431 12.27 -26.12 13.62
N ARG A 432 13.35 -26.15 12.82
CA ARG A 432 14.57 -25.33 12.99
C ARG A 432 15.32 -25.53 14.32
N ASP A 433 15.06 -26.61 15.07
CA ASP A 433 15.91 -27.03 16.19
C ASP A 433 17.20 -27.68 15.61
N ASP A 434 18.19 -26.84 15.32
CA ASP A 434 19.49 -27.18 14.68
C ASP A 434 20.46 -27.90 15.64
N ASP A 435 20.05 -28.99 16.30
CA ASP A 435 20.95 -29.81 17.14
C ASP A 435 21.72 -30.90 16.35
N PHE A 436 21.55 -30.93 15.02
CA PHE A 436 22.18 -31.92 14.13
C PHE A 436 22.89 -31.24 12.92
N ASP A 437 23.82 -30.33 13.20
CA ASP A 437 24.66 -29.68 12.17
C ASP A 437 25.82 -30.63 11.76
N ASP A 438 26.06 -30.75 10.45
CA ASP A 438 27.17 -31.54 9.88
C ASP A 438 28.54 -30.96 10.32
N ILE A 439 29.63 -31.71 10.16
CA ILE A 439 31.00 -31.34 10.62
C ILE A 439 31.46 -29.97 10.08
N ILE A 440 30.84 -29.49 9.00
CA ILE A 440 31.03 -28.15 8.42
C ILE A 440 29.71 -27.40 8.52
N SER A 441 29.70 -26.29 9.27
CA SER A 441 28.51 -25.44 9.42
C SER A 441 27.94 -25.04 8.05
N GLY A 442 26.69 -25.43 7.81
CA GLY A 442 25.95 -25.06 6.61
C GLY A 442 25.95 -26.05 5.44
N LYS A 443 26.52 -27.25 5.60
CA LYS A 443 26.36 -28.36 4.64
C LYS A 443 25.36 -29.40 5.16
N GLY A 444 24.61 -30.04 4.26
CA GLY A 444 23.70 -31.15 4.62
C GLY A 444 22.38 -30.77 5.30
N LEU A 445 22.10 -29.48 5.52
CA LEU A 445 20.88 -28.97 6.19
C LEU A 445 19.63 -28.92 5.29
N GLY A 446 19.58 -29.72 4.22
CA GLY A 446 18.49 -29.71 3.25
C GLY A 446 17.93 -31.11 3.04
N PHE A 447 16.64 -31.31 3.22
CA PHE A 447 15.99 -32.60 2.98
C PHE A 447 15.48 -32.66 1.54
N ILE A 448 16.18 -33.43 0.69
CA ILE A 448 15.85 -33.59 -0.73
C ILE A 448 15.25 -34.97 -0.96
N MET A 449 14.04 -35.01 -1.52
CA MET A 449 13.32 -36.22 -1.85
C MET A 449 13.10 -36.34 -3.36
N LEU A 450 13.42 -37.50 -3.92
CA LEU A 450 13.13 -37.83 -5.31
C LEU A 450 11.89 -38.73 -5.40
N LEU A 451 10.86 -38.26 -6.11
CA LEU A 451 9.64 -39.01 -6.42
C LEU A 451 9.73 -39.50 -7.87
N SER A 452 9.88 -40.81 -8.07
CA SER A 452 10.01 -41.41 -9.41
C SER A 452 8.90 -42.42 -9.68
N GLY A 453 8.45 -42.53 -10.93
CA GLY A 453 7.43 -43.49 -11.33
C GLY A 453 6.62 -43.02 -12.53
N ASP A 454 5.62 -43.80 -12.94
CA ASP A 454 4.78 -43.50 -14.10
C ASP A 454 3.99 -42.19 -13.97
N PRO A 455 3.57 -41.56 -15.08
CA PRO A 455 2.72 -40.37 -15.03
C PRO A 455 1.35 -40.68 -14.42
N GLY A 456 0.91 -39.83 -13.49
CA GLY A 456 -0.43 -39.90 -12.89
C GLY A 456 -0.58 -40.83 -11.68
N VAL A 457 0.53 -41.27 -11.07
CA VAL A 457 0.57 -42.07 -9.83
C VAL A 457 0.53 -41.26 -8.53
N GLY A 458 0.57 -39.91 -8.62
CA GLY A 458 0.41 -39.03 -7.46
C GLY A 458 1.68 -38.33 -6.95
N LYS A 459 2.78 -38.34 -7.71
CA LYS A 459 4.06 -37.68 -7.32
C LYS A 459 3.90 -36.22 -6.88
N THR A 460 3.39 -35.36 -7.76
CA THR A 460 3.11 -33.94 -7.48
C THR A 460 2.13 -33.78 -6.31
N LEU A 461 1.10 -34.64 -6.26
CA LEU A 461 0.08 -34.63 -5.21
C LEU A 461 0.68 -34.94 -3.82
N THR A 462 1.77 -35.71 -3.73
CA THR A 462 2.48 -35.97 -2.48
C THR A 462 3.04 -34.69 -1.90
N ALA A 463 3.78 -33.91 -2.68
CA ALA A 463 4.35 -32.63 -2.22
C ALA A 463 3.25 -31.62 -1.86
N GLU A 464 2.19 -31.53 -2.67
CA GLU A 464 1.01 -30.70 -2.37
C GLU A 464 0.35 -31.10 -1.04
N SER A 465 0.18 -32.40 -0.82
CA SER A 465 -0.47 -32.92 0.40
C SER A 465 0.37 -32.69 1.65
N VAL A 466 1.70 -32.81 1.53
CA VAL A 466 2.63 -32.53 2.65
C VAL A 466 2.62 -31.04 2.99
N ALA A 467 2.64 -30.15 2.00
CA ALA A 467 2.55 -28.71 2.24
C ALA A 467 1.23 -28.33 2.95
N GLU A 468 0.13 -28.96 2.55
CA GLU A 468 -1.18 -28.74 3.16
C GLU A 468 -1.28 -29.31 4.59
N GLU A 469 -0.63 -30.43 4.91
CA GLU A 469 -0.59 -30.99 6.28
C GLU A 469 0.32 -30.16 7.21
N MET A 470 1.44 -29.66 6.70
CA MET A 470 2.43 -28.90 7.47
C MET A 470 2.12 -27.40 7.57
N HIS A 471 1.04 -26.95 6.92
CA HIS A 471 0.66 -25.54 6.80
C HIS A 471 1.78 -24.64 6.27
N GLN A 472 2.60 -25.14 5.34
CA GLN A 472 3.71 -24.40 4.75
C GLN A 472 3.41 -23.95 3.32
N PRO A 473 4.01 -22.84 2.85
CA PRO A 473 3.91 -22.46 1.44
C PRO A 473 4.52 -23.54 0.54
N LEU A 474 3.88 -23.83 -0.59
CA LEU A 474 4.44 -24.67 -1.65
C LEU A 474 4.89 -23.79 -2.81
N TYR A 475 6.20 -23.77 -3.07
CA TYR A 475 6.75 -23.18 -4.27
C TYR A 475 6.94 -24.28 -5.33
N SER A 476 6.03 -24.35 -6.29
CA SER A 476 6.11 -25.35 -7.36
C SER A 476 6.72 -24.74 -8.61
N MET A 477 7.72 -25.38 -9.21
CA MET A 477 8.38 -24.93 -10.44
C MET A 477 8.59 -26.12 -11.37
N SER A 478 8.39 -25.93 -12.68
CA SER A 478 8.71 -26.97 -13.66
C SER A 478 10.13 -26.82 -14.18
N ALA A 479 10.75 -27.92 -14.61
CA ALA A 479 12.09 -27.89 -15.21
C ALA A 479 12.26 -26.85 -16.34
N GLY A 480 11.23 -26.62 -17.15
CA GLY A 480 11.26 -25.64 -18.25
C GLY A 480 11.24 -24.17 -17.81
N GLU A 481 10.84 -23.87 -16.58
CA GLU A 481 10.82 -22.49 -16.06
C GLU A 481 12.19 -22.03 -15.55
N LEU A 482 13.15 -22.95 -15.37
CA LEU A 482 14.50 -22.63 -14.91
C LEU A 482 15.33 -21.93 -15.99
N GLY A 483 14.94 -22.01 -17.27
CA GLY A 483 15.67 -21.44 -18.39
C GLY A 483 16.35 -22.50 -19.25
N GLU A 484 16.95 -22.05 -20.36
CA GLU A 484 17.57 -22.93 -21.36
C GLU A 484 19.10 -22.92 -21.27
N THR A 485 19.67 -21.88 -20.66
CA THR A 485 21.11 -21.71 -20.51
C THR A 485 21.56 -21.94 -19.08
N ALA A 486 22.83 -22.33 -18.90
CA ALA A 486 23.38 -22.57 -17.56
C ALA A 486 23.38 -21.32 -16.66
N ALA A 487 23.49 -20.12 -17.24
CA ALA A 487 23.41 -18.88 -16.47
C ALA A 487 21.97 -18.61 -16.00
N GLU A 488 20.98 -18.73 -16.88
CA GLU A 488 19.56 -18.55 -16.52
C GLU A 488 19.11 -19.56 -15.45
N VAL A 489 19.54 -20.82 -15.57
CA VAL A 489 19.27 -21.86 -14.58
C VAL A 489 19.96 -21.55 -13.25
N GLU A 490 21.20 -21.06 -13.28
CA GLU A 490 21.93 -20.67 -12.06
C GLU A 490 21.20 -19.53 -11.32
N ASP A 491 20.85 -18.46 -12.04
CA ASP A 491 20.18 -17.28 -11.48
C ASP A 491 18.77 -17.63 -10.95
N SER A 492 18.01 -18.42 -11.72
CA SER A 492 16.65 -18.81 -11.35
C SER A 492 16.64 -19.74 -10.14
N LEU A 493 17.55 -20.73 -10.08
CA LEU A 493 17.68 -21.60 -8.91
C LEU A 493 18.14 -20.81 -7.68
N GLU A 494 19.13 -19.93 -7.82
CA GLU A 494 19.62 -19.14 -6.71
C GLU A 494 18.50 -18.30 -6.08
N LEU A 495 17.72 -17.60 -6.89
CA LEU A 495 16.56 -16.85 -6.43
C LEU A 495 15.53 -17.76 -5.74
N VAL A 496 15.15 -18.88 -6.35
CA VAL A 496 14.11 -19.76 -5.80
C VAL A 496 14.55 -20.44 -4.50
N LEU A 497 15.80 -20.88 -4.41
CA LEU A 497 16.35 -21.49 -3.20
C LEU A 497 16.41 -20.47 -2.05
N GLU A 498 16.77 -19.21 -2.36
CA GLU A 498 16.76 -18.14 -1.37
C GLU A 498 15.35 -17.80 -0.88
N LEU A 499 14.40 -17.62 -1.80
CA LEU A 499 13.00 -17.33 -1.44
C LEU A 499 12.38 -18.45 -0.62
N THR A 500 12.60 -19.71 -1.01
CA THR A 500 12.05 -20.86 -0.29
C THR A 500 12.65 -21.03 1.10
N SER A 501 13.96 -20.80 1.25
CA SER A 501 14.61 -20.78 2.57
C SER A 501 14.06 -19.65 3.47
N LYS A 502 13.96 -18.43 2.93
CA LYS A 502 13.43 -17.27 3.67
C LYS A 502 11.99 -17.47 4.12
N TRP A 503 11.16 -18.03 3.25
CA TRP A 503 9.74 -18.26 3.52
C TRP A 503 9.45 -19.57 4.26
N ASN A 504 10.48 -20.36 4.57
CA ASN A 504 10.33 -21.72 5.08
C ASN A 504 9.41 -22.59 4.21
N ALA A 505 9.42 -22.33 2.89
CA ALA A 505 8.53 -22.94 1.93
C ALA A 505 9.08 -24.29 1.46
N ILE A 506 8.16 -25.22 1.18
CA ILE A 506 8.48 -26.47 0.51
C ILE A 506 8.70 -26.18 -0.98
N LEU A 507 9.85 -26.56 -1.52
CA LEU A 507 10.16 -26.44 -2.94
C LEU A 507 9.78 -27.72 -3.67
N LEU A 508 8.96 -27.62 -4.71
CA LEU A 508 8.66 -28.70 -5.64
C LEU A 508 9.24 -28.36 -7.01
N LEU A 509 10.20 -29.16 -7.48
CA LEU A 509 10.66 -29.13 -8.86
C LEU A 509 10.03 -30.31 -9.61
N ASP A 510 9.09 -29.98 -10.49
CA ASP A 510 8.31 -30.95 -11.26
C ASP A 510 8.99 -31.22 -12.62
N GLU A 511 8.94 -32.48 -13.05
CA GLU A 511 9.46 -32.97 -14.34
C GLU A 511 10.97 -32.72 -14.55
N CYS A 512 11.79 -33.00 -13.52
CA CYS A 512 13.24 -32.80 -13.53
C CYS A 512 14.05 -33.80 -14.36
N ASP A 513 13.42 -34.57 -15.25
CA ASP A 513 14.05 -35.63 -16.04
C ASP A 513 15.31 -35.14 -16.78
N MET A 514 15.28 -33.90 -17.29
CA MET A 514 16.41 -33.28 -17.99
C MET A 514 17.65 -33.10 -17.10
N PHE A 515 17.46 -32.75 -15.83
CA PHE A 515 18.54 -32.45 -14.89
C PHE A 515 19.05 -33.67 -14.13
N LEU A 516 18.25 -34.72 -14.05
CA LEU A 516 18.57 -35.93 -13.29
C LEU A 516 19.27 -37.01 -14.13
N GLU A 517 19.19 -36.96 -15.46
CA GLU A 517 19.77 -37.99 -16.34
C GLU A 517 21.30 -38.03 -16.29
N ALA A 518 21.86 -39.22 -16.52
CA ALA A 518 23.30 -39.44 -16.60
C ALA A 518 23.99 -38.54 -17.65
N ARG A 519 25.16 -38.02 -17.29
CA ARG A 519 25.98 -37.20 -18.20
C ARG A 519 26.46 -38.02 -19.39
N THR A 520 26.43 -37.41 -20.58
CA THR A 520 26.96 -38.03 -21.81
C THR A 520 28.07 -37.18 -22.41
N THR A 521 29.08 -37.80 -23.02
CA THR A 521 30.21 -37.06 -23.62
C THR A 521 29.81 -36.17 -24.81
N ALA A 522 28.67 -36.45 -25.43
CA ALA A 522 28.16 -35.71 -26.58
C ALA A 522 27.43 -34.41 -26.20
N ASP A 523 26.84 -34.31 -25.01
CA ASP A 523 26.00 -33.17 -24.61
C ASP A 523 26.65 -32.30 -23.52
N ILE A 524 27.62 -31.50 -23.93
CA ILE A 524 28.35 -30.58 -23.06
C ILE A 524 27.42 -29.54 -22.43
N LYS A 525 26.41 -29.07 -23.17
CA LYS A 525 25.47 -28.04 -22.70
C LYS A 525 24.64 -28.58 -21.53
N ARG A 526 24.06 -29.76 -21.68
CA ARG A 526 23.30 -30.42 -20.63
C ARG A 526 24.16 -30.79 -19.42
N ASN A 527 25.37 -31.32 -19.65
CA ASN A 527 26.27 -31.65 -18.54
C ASN A 527 26.61 -30.42 -17.68
N ARG A 528 26.70 -29.24 -18.30
CA ARG A 528 26.87 -27.98 -17.57
C ARG A 528 25.65 -27.65 -16.71
N LEU A 529 24.44 -27.82 -17.24
CA LEU A 529 23.20 -27.65 -16.47
C LEU A 529 23.15 -28.58 -15.25
N ILE A 530 23.43 -29.87 -15.45
CA ILE A 530 23.49 -30.88 -14.38
C ILE A 530 24.51 -30.47 -13.31
N SER A 531 25.69 -29.99 -13.73
CA SER A 531 26.75 -29.56 -12.81
C SER A 531 26.35 -28.33 -11.98
N VAL A 532 25.68 -27.35 -12.58
CA VAL A 532 25.14 -26.17 -11.87
C VAL A 532 24.07 -26.61 -10.87
N PHE A 533 23.15 -27.48 -11.30
CA PHE A 533 22.07 -27.99 -10.46
C PHE A 533 22.62 -28.71 -9.21
N LEU A 534 23.54 -29.68 -9.39
CA LEU A 534 24.18 -30.40 -8.28
C LEU A 534 24.94 -29.47 -7.31
N LYS A 535 25.62 -28.45 -7.83
CA LYS A 535 26.31 -27.45 -7.01
C LYS A 535 25.33 -26.67 -6.12
N LYS A 536 24.19 -26.25 -6.67
CA LYS A 536 23.19 -25.48 -5.92
C LYS A 536 22.44 -26.35 -4.89
N LEU A 537 22.22 -27.64 -5.16
CA LEU A 537 21.61 -28.56 -4.20
C LEU A 537 22.48 -28.82 -2.95
N GLU A 538 23.81 -28.75 -3.07
CA GLU A 538 24.73 -29.06 -1.96
C GLU A 538 24.59 -28.10 -0.76
N TYR A 539 24.18 -26.86 -1.02
CA TYR A 539 24.06 -25.80 0.00
C TYR A 539 22.61 -25.42 0.29
N TYR A 540 21.64 -26.17 -0.27
CA TYR A 540 20.23 -25.88 -0.04
C TYR A 540 19.85 -26.17 1.40
N ARG A 541 19.09 -25.26 2.02
CA ARG A 541 18.52 -25.40 3.35
C ARG A 541 17.00 -25.35 3.24
N GLY A 542 16.34 -26.43 3.64
CA GLY A 542 14.89 -26.57 3.53
C GLY A 542 14.44 -27.92 2.98
N VAL A 543 13.18 -28.01 2.57
CA VAL A 543 12.55 -29.23 2.07
C VAL A 543 12.32 -29.13 0.57
N MET A 544 12.90 -30.05 -0.19
CA MET A 544 12.77 -30.11 -1.65
C MET A 544 12.20 -31.44 -2.11
N PHE A 545 11.18 -31.40 -2.96
CA PHE A 545 10.67 -32.53 -3.73
C PHE A 545 11.07 -32.38 -5.19
N LEU A 546 11.70 -33.42 -5.72
CA LEU A 546 12.00 -33.57 -7.15
C LEU A 546 11.04 -34.62 -7.72
N THR A 547 10.42 -34.37 -8.86
CA THR A 547 9.67 -35.41 -9.57
C THR A 547 10.38 -35.82 -10.85
N SER A 548 10.32 -37.12 -11.15
CA SER A 548 10.82 -37.69 -12.40
C SER A 548 9.86 -38.76 -12.91
N ASN A 549 9.74 -38.85 -14.24
CA ASN A 549 9.03 -39.93 -14.91
C ASN A 549 9.95 -41.08 -15.33
N ARG A 550 11.26 -40.93 -15.14
CA ARG A 550 12.27 -41.94 -15.47
C ARG A 550 12.73 -42.64 -14.21
N ILE A 551 12.97 -43.94 -14.27
CA ILE A 551 13.33 -44.76 -13.10
C ILE A 551 14.79 -45.23 -13.18
N ASN A 552 15.39 -45.30 -14.37
CA ASN A 552 16.59 -46.14 -14.61
C ASN A 552 17.85 -45.45 -15.15
N ASP A 553 17.93 -44.10 -15.25
CA ASP A 553 19.08 -43.45 -15.91
C ASP A 553 19.58 -42.20 -15.14
N PHE A 554 19.70 -42.27 -13.82
CA PHE A 554 20.14 -41.13 -13.02
C PHE A 554 21.65 -40.94 -12.99
N ASP A 555 22.13 -39.69 -12.96
CA ASP A 555 23.54 -39.40 -12.70
C ASP A 555 23.89 -39.84 -11.25
N PRO A 556 24.89 -40.72 -11.08
CA PRO A 556 25.30 -41.21 -9.75
C PRO A 556 25.64 -40.09 -8.75
N ALA A 557 26.01 -38.89 -9.22
CA ALA A 557 26.28 -37.75 -8.35
C ALA A 557 25.06 -37.24 -7.57
N PHE A 558 23.84 -37.65 -7.93
CA PHE A 558 22.63 -37.36 -7.16
C PHE A 558 22.43 -38.27 -5.96
N GLU A 559 23.00 -39.48 -5.95
CA GLU A 559 22.86 -40.42 -4.83
C GLU A 559 23.41 -39.85 -3.53
N SER A 560 24.44 -39.00 -3.61
CA SER A 560 25.05 -38.35 -2.44
C SER A 560 24.29 -37.11 -1.95
N ARG A 561 23.22 -36.68 -2.63
CA ARG A 561 22.47 -35.44 -2.33
C ARG A 561 20.99 -35.71 -2.05
N ILE A 562 20.43 -36.80 -2.57
CA ILE A 562 19.05 -37.21 -2.34
C ILE A 562 19.01 -38.06 -1.06
N HIS A 563 18.20 -37.63 -0.10
CA HIS A 563 18.06 -38.30 1.19
C HIS A 563 17.09 -39.47 1.13
N LEU A 564 16.03 -39.33 0.32
CA LEU A 564 15.03 -40.36 0.12
C LEU A 564 14.59 -40.43 -1.34
N THR A 565 14.68 -41.62 -1.91
CA THR A 565 14.08 -41.92 -3.22
C THR A 565 12.82 -42.75 -3.01
N VAL A 566 11.68 -42.20 -3.42
CA VAL A 566 10.37 -42.86 -3.39
C VAL A 566 10.03 -43.33 -4.80
N HIS A 567 10.05 -44.65 -4.98
CA HIS A 567 9.61 -45.29 -6.22
C HIS A 567 8.11 -45.58 -6.13
N TYR A 568 7.33 -44.99 -7.03
CA TYR A 568 5.91 -45.23 -7.15
C TYR A 568 5.67 -46.40 -8.10
N PRO A 569 5.19 -47.55 -7.59
CA PRO A 569 4.82 -48.65 -8.46
C PRO A 569 3.59 -48.29 -9.30
N ALA A 570 3.35 -49.07 -10.35
CA ALA A 570 2.09 -49.01 -11.08
C ALA A 570 0.91 -49.26 -10.10
N LEU A 571 -0.18 -48.52 -10.28
CA LEU A 571 -1.35 -48.60 -9.41
C LEU A 571 -1.99 -49.98 -9.54
N ASP A 572 -2.08 -50.74 -8.45
CA ASP A 572 -2.77 -52.02 -8.40
C ASP A 572 -4.31 -51.85 -8.32
N THR A 573 -5.04 -52.95 -8.44
CA THR A 573 -6.51 -52.94 -8.41
C THR A 573 -7.05 -52.36 -7.08
N ALA A 574 -6.39 -52.62 -5.95
CA ALA A 574 -6.80 -52.12 -4.64
C ALA A 574 -6.61 -50.60 -4.55
N SER A 575 -5.47 -50.08 -5.00
CA SER A 575 -5.18 -48.63 -5.04
C SER A 575 -6.15 -47.91 -5.97
N ARG A 576 -6.43 -48.47 -7.17
CA ARG A 576 -7.41 -47.90 -8.10
C ARG A 576 -8.81 -47.87 -7.48
N LEU A 577 -9.23 -48.94 -6.80
CA LEU A 577 -10.51 -48.98 -6.09
C LEU A 577 -10.61 -47.88 -5.03
N HIS A 578 -9.55 -47.68 -4.24
CA HIS A 578 -9.49 -46.60 -3.25
C HIS A 578 -9.61 -45.22 -3.91
N ILE A 579 -8.86 -44.98 -4.99
CA ILE A 579 -8.90 -43.73 -5.75
C ILE A 579 -10.31 -43.46 -6.31
N TRP A 580 -10.96 -44.48 -6.88
CA TRP A 580 -12.35 -44.38 -7.35
C TRP A 580 -13.32 -44.01 -6.23
N LYS A 581 -13.25 -44.70 -5.07
CA LYS A 581 -14.08 -44.39 -3.90
C LYS A 581 -13.89 -42.94 -3.44
N THR A 582 -12.64 -42.50 -3.34
CA THR A 582 -12.30 -41.14 -2.93
C THR A 582 -12.88 -40.11 -3.89
N PHE A 583 -12.70 -40.27 -5.20
CA PHE A 583 -13.22 -39.30 -6.16
C PHE A 583 -14.74 -39.32 -6.28
N VAL A 584 -15.41 -40.48 -6.18
CA VAL A 584 -16.88 -40.56 -6.19
C VAL A 584 -17.48 -39.92 -4.95
N GLY A 585 -16.90 -40.14 -3.77
CA GLY A 585 -17.37 -39.55 -2.51
C GLY A 585 -17.13 -38.04 -2.38
N MET A 586 -16.14 -37.49 -3.09
CA MET A 586 -15.82 -36.06 -3.06
C MET A 586 -16.91 -35.20 -3.72
N GLY A 587 -17.81 -34.58 -2.94
CA GLY A 587 -18.69 -33.50 -3.43
C GLY A 587 -20.11 -33.92 -3.88
N ASN A 588 -20.53 -35.16 -3.64
CA ASN A 588 -21.95 -35.54 -3.72
C ASN A 588 -22.27 -36.76 -2.82
N PRO A 589 -23.09 -36.60 -1.76
CA PRO A 589 -23.48 -37.71 -0.89
C PRO A 589 -24.48 -38.69 -1.51
N HIS A 590 -25.01 -38.43 -2.71
CA HIS A 590 -26.09 -39.21 -3.33
C HIS A 590 -25.71 -39.88 -4.66
N SER A 591 -24.44 -40.28 -4.87
CA SER A 591 -24.09 -41.08 -6.05
C SER A 591 -24.85 -42.41 -6.07
N ARG A 592 -25.37 -42.82 -7.23
CA ARG A 592 -26.01 -44.13 -7.43
C ARG A 592 -25.02 -45.27 -7.72
N ILE A 593 -23.71 -44.97 -7.70
CA ILE A 593 -22.64 -45.93 -7.93
C ILE A 593 -22.43 -46.74 -6.66
N THR A 594 -22.52 -48.06 -6.76
CA THR A 594 -22.31 -48.98 -5.64
C THR A 594 -20.84 -49.39 -5.50
N ASP A 595 -20.46 -49.91 -4.33
CA ASP A 595 -19.12 -50.49 -4.12
C ASP A 595 -18.79 -51.62 -5.11
N LYS A 596 -19.81 -52.36 -5.57
CA LYS A 596 -19.65 -53.41 -6.59
C LYS A 596 -19.28 -52.82 -7.94
N ASP A 597 -19.92 -51.72 -8.33
CA ASP A 597 -19.63 -51.00 -9.58
C ASP A 597 -18.20 -50.45 -9.56
N LEU A 598 -17.77 -49.90 -8.42
CA LEU A 598 -16.40 -49.42 -8.23
C LEU A 598 -15.36 -50.55 -8.34
N ALA A 599 -15.68 -51.74 -7.81
CA ALA A 599 -14.81 -52.92 -7.94
C ALA A 599 -14.68 -53.37 -9.40
N ILE A 600 -15.72 -53.23 -10.22
CA ILE A 600 -15.66 -53.49 -11.66
C ILE A 600 -14.78 -52.44 -12.36
N LEU A 601 -15.00 -51.15 -12.06
CA LEU A 601 -14.23 -50.05 -12.65
C LEU A 601 -12.73 -50.12 -12.32
N ALA A 602 -12.38 -50.57 -11.11
CA ALA A 602 -11.01 -50.71 -10.65
C ALA A 602 -10.19 -51.78 -11.42
N LYS A 603 -10.86 -52.68 -12.15
CA LYS A 603 -10.17 -53.66 -13.02
C LYS A 603 -9.57 -53.03 -14.27
N ASN A 604 -10.03 -51.85 -14.68
CA ASN A 604 -9.44 -51.14 -15.82
C ASN A 604 -8.06 -50.58 -15.44
N GLU A 605 -7.05 -50.85 -16.25
CA GLU A 605 -5.68 -50.35 -16.07
C GLU A 605 -5.57 -48.88 -16.51
N ILE A 606 -5.98 -47.99 -15.61
CA ILE A 606 -5.94 -46.54 -15.82
C ILE A 606 -5.28 -45.85 -14.62
N ASN A 607 -4.59 -44.74 -14.87
CA ASN A 607 -3.91 -43.99 -13.83
C ASN A 607 -4.86 -43.06 -13.05
N GLY A 608 -4.41 -42.53 -11.90
CA GLY A 608 -5.23 -41.69 -11.04
C GLY A 608 -5.74 -40.41 -11.72
N ARG A 609 -4.92 -39.81 -12.61
CA ARG A 609 -5.31 -38.63 -13.40
C ARG A 609 -6.44 -38.95 -14.38
N GLN A 610 -6.39 -40.11 -15.02
CA GLN A 610 -7.45 -40.60 -15.91
C GLN A 610 -8.75 -40.85 -15.14
N ILE A 611 -8.68 -41.49 -13.97
CA ILE A 611 -9.85 -41.72 -13.08
C ILE A 611 -10.51 -40.40 -12.71
N LYS A 612 -9.73 -39.42 -12.23
CA LYS A 612 -10.21 -38.07 -11.88
C LYS A 612 -10.94 -37.41 -13.05
N ASN A 613 -10.35 -37.47 -14.24
CA ASN A 613 -10.93 -36.89 -15.46
C ASN A 613 -12.24 -37.59 -15.84
N ILE A 614 -12.32 -38.91 -15.74
CA ILE A 614 -13.53 -39.67 -16.04
C ILE A 614 -14.67 -39.27 -15.08
N ILE A 615 -14.41 -39.22 -13.77
CA ILE A 615 -15.41 -38.80 -12.78
C ILE A 615 -15.83 -37.35 -13.01
N LYS A 616 -14.90 -36.45 -13.30
CA LYS A 616 -15.21 -35.04 -13.56
C LYS A 616 -16.14 -34.88 -14.77
N THR A 617 -15.85 -35.57 -15.88
CA THR A 617 -16.70 -35.54 -17.07
C THR A 617 -18.05 -36.21 -16.81
N GLY A 618 -18.07 -37.37 -16.14
CA GLY A 618 -19.32 -38.05 -15.77
C GLY A 618 -20.22 -37.18 -14.90
N ARG A 619 -19.64 -36.40 -13.97
CA ARG A 619 -20.38 -35.43 -13.16
C ARG A 619 -20.95 -34.30 -13.97
N LEU A 620 -20.19 -33.76 -14.92
CA LEU A 620 -20.68 -32.72 -15.83
C LEU A 620 -21.92 -33.21 -16.59
N LEU A 621 -21.88 -34.43 -17.13
CA LEU A 621 -23.01 -35.06 -17.81
C LEU A 621 -24.21 -35.23 -16.87
N SER A 622 -23.99 -35.78 -15.67
CA SER A 622 -25.08 -36.00 -14.70
C SER A 622 -25.73 -34.68 -14.25
N LYS A 623 -24.93 -33.62 -14.07
CA LYS A 623 -25.41 -32.28 -13.70
C LYS A 623 -26.24 -31.65 -14.82
N GLN A 624 -25.83 -31.81 -16.08
CA GLN A 624 -26.60 -31.37 -17.24
C GLN A 624 -27.95 -32.09 -17.32
N GLN A 625 -27.96 -33.39 -17.02
CA GLN A 625 -29.17 -34.22 -17.01
C GLN A 625 -30.01 -34.08 -15.72
N LYS A 626 -29.55 -33.31 -14.74
CA LYS A 626 -30.17 -33.13 -13.41
C LYS A 626 -30.44 -34.45 -12.66
N VAL A 627 -29.60 -35.46 -12.90
CA VAL A 627 -29.66 -36.77 -12.23
C VAL A 627 -28.40 -37.00 -11.41
N PRO A 628 -28.45 -37.85 -10.36
CA PRO A 628 -27.23 -38.22 -9.65
C PRO A 628 -26.26 -39.00 -10.53
N LEU A 629 -24.96 -38.91 -10.21
CA LEU A 629 -23.93 -39.68 -10.89
C LEU A 629 -24.24 -41.18 -10.79
N SER A 630 -24.32 -41.84 -11.95
CA SER A 630 -24.60 -43.27 -12.10
C SER A 630 -23.51 -43.94 -12.94
N MET A 631 -23.50 -45.27 -12.94
CA MET A 631 -22.56 -46.09 -13.72
C MET A 631 -22.64 -45.78 -15.22
N GLU A 632 -23.84 -45.54 -15.75
CA GLU A 632 -24.08 -45.21 -17.18
C GLU A 632 -23.26 -43.99 -17.64
N HIS A 633 -23.16 -42.96 -16.81
CA HIS A 633 -22.37 -41.77 -17.12
C HIS A 633 -20.87 -42.09 -17.21
N VAL A 634 -20.37 -42.93 -16.30
CA VAL A 634 -18.95 -43.31 -16.24
C VAL A 634 -18.60 -44.20 -17.43
N GLU A 635 -19.46 -45.18 -17.75
CA GLU A 635 -19.30 -46.06 -18.90
C GLU A 635 -19.34 -45.28 -20.22
N MET A 636 -20.25 -44.33 -20.37
CA MET A 636 -20.32 -43.47 -21.55
C MET A 636 -19.00 -42.71 -21.75
N VAL A 637 -18.43 -42.12 -20.69
CA VAL A 637 -17.14 -41.43 -20.77
C VAL A 637 -16.00 -42.40 -21.09
N LEU A 638 -16.02 -43.61 -20.54
CA LEU A 638 -15.04 -44.65 -20.85
C LEU A 638 -15.12 -45.09 -22.33
N LYS A 639 -16.32 -45.30 -22.87
CA LYS A 639 -16.55 -45.64 -24.29
C LYS A 639 -16.03 -44.54 -25.21
N VAL A 640 -16.39 -43.28 -24.93
CA VAL A 640 -15.91 -42.12 -25.71
C VAL A 640 -14.39 -42.03 -25.68
N LYS A 641 -13.75 -42.24 -24.53
CA LYS A 641 -12.28 -42.23 -24.41
C LYS A 641 -11.59 -43.37 -25.15
N ARG A 642 -12.22 -44.54 -25.23
CA ARG A 642 -11.70 -45.69 -25.97
C ARG A 642 -11.88 -45.55 -27.48
N GLY A 643 -12.69 -44.60 -27.93
CA GLY A 643 -13.02 -44.42 -29.35
C GLY A 643 -13.97 -45.51 -29.87
N ASP A 644 -14.68 -46.21 -28.96
CA ASP A 644 -15.62 -47.27 -29.30
C ASP A 644 -16.95 -46.66 -29.80
N PHE A 645 -16.93 -46.06 -30.99
CA PHE A 645 -18.14 -45.74 -31.76
C PHE A 645 -18.46 -46.92 -32.67
N ARG A 646 -19.26 -47.85 -32.15
CA ARG A 646 -19.94 -48.87 -32.95
C ARG A 646 -21.42 -48.85 -32.66
#